data_AF-I2JP33-F1
#
_entry.id   AF-I2JP33-F1
#
_cell.length_a   1.000
_cell.length_b   1.000
_cell.length_c   1.000
_cell.angle_alpha   90.00
_cell.angle_beta   90.00
_cell.angle_gamma   90.00
#
_symmetry.space_group_name_H-M   'P 1'
#
loop_
_entity.id
_entity.type
_entity.pdbx_description
1 polymer ?
#
loop_
_entity_poly.entity_id
_entity_poly.type
_entity_poly.pdbx_seq_one_letter_code
_entity_poly.pdbx_strand_id
1 'polypeptide(L)'
;MRILTPAILLVAVFITACGGSSTSSSGRANNSPTVPAEASSGRLIDSPVMGLKATTRTLSGFTDIDGGFLYREAETVNFSIAGLSLGSSTAAPILTLLDLVPGARADYSAGMSFDDVLAKYPAIVNIARFLQSLDVDRNTANGIAIPEEAAQLITTYANEIQFAVSDLFVSEDSPAVKYICEVQQARGRANCGLADIVSVAAATEELSETEAAVASGAALNRLPVASAGDDQTLVEGETVILTGVAGDDEGGIVAMQWQHTDRNGIAKSNPVQITDANKVEASFVAPEVVADTILYFSFTVTDDQGGQGSDIVNVLVLDNDSAPVNQKPVAVAGDDQIVSPGATVILDGSASSDADGEISYNWLQTGDGERVGIVNGGQAVASFTAPSPAETVNLQFTLTVSDDQGASDSAVVSVLVKVEGDTGGESNQPPVADAGADQNVESGSVVSLDGSASSDPDASDELSYSWSQDGGPVVTLDNQNSAQPSFTAPDVDDVTALNFILVISDAELSDSDGVTITVTPKPETFSACQPSSFDAQSCGNDFCASLAAEGVTEQCAAFVGDIVNNENLAALQDCAADALACAAFLQGALFEQCQSYLGENGSQLCDPFAQGLSIEVVECLTSDENDACLAQFLSDNDVAACSPDALPDSPCWPFATEAGEACLPFQQALTGAEQACNATLPTAPLPTMTVPGM
;
A
#
# COMPACT_ATOMS: atom_id res chain seq x y z
N MET A 1 62.24 -12.51 16.51
CA MET A 1 62.79 -13.55 17.39
C MET A 1 61.79 -13.80 18.51
N ARG A 2 61.44 -15.06 18.75
CA ARG A 2 60.44 -15.62 19.68
C ARG A 2 59.03 -15.82 19.11
N ILE A 3 58.83 -17.10 18.79
CA ILE A 3 57.63 -17.86 18.45
C ILE A 3 56.69 -17.91 19.66
N LEU A 4 55.37 -17.83 19.44
CA LEU A 4 54.34 -18.33 20.35
C LEU A 4 53.08 -18.70 19.54
N THR A 5 52.77 -19.99 19.53
CA THR A 5 51.51 -20.62 19.11
C THR A 5 50.42 -20.46 20.19
N PRO A 6 49.13 -20.55 19.80
CA PRO A 6 48.14 -21.28 20.61
C PRO A 6 47.39 -22.30 19.72
N ALA A 7 47.36 -23.61 20.03
CA ALA A 7 46.62 -24.28 21.11
C ALA A 7 45.10 -24.35 20.83
N ILE A 8 44.73 -25.42 20.13
CA ILE A 8 43.36 -25.91 19.87
C ILE A 8 42.79 -26.50 21.17
N LEU A 9 41.61 -26.07 21.58
CA LEU A 9 40.84 -26.66 22.69
C LEU A 9 39.60 -27.35 22.10
N LEU A 10 39.59 -28.68 22.18
CA LEU A 10 38.55 -29.58 21.70
C LEU A 10 37.78 -30.08 22.94
N VAL A 11 36.51 -29.72 23.06
CA VAL A 11 35.63 -30.16 24.17
C VAL A 11 34.70 -31.25 23.63
N ALA A 12 34.99 -32.50 24.00
CA ALA A 12 34.11 -33.64 23.80
C ALA A 12 33.39 -33.93 25.13
N VAL A 13 32.06 -33.91 25.12
CA VAL A 13 31.22 -34.34 26.25
C VAL A 13 30.70 -35.75 25.96
N PHE A 14 31.21 -36.73 26.70
CA PHE A 14 30.64 -38.06 26.84
C PHE A 14 29.63 -38.05 27.99
N ILE A 15 28.39 -38.49 27.78
CA ILE A 15 27.50 -38.92 28.86
C ILE A 15 27.30 -40.43 28.74
N THR A 16 27.97 -41.13 29.66
CA THR A 16 27.89 -42.57 29.89
C THR A 16 26.57 -42.98 30.52
N ALA A 17 26.02 -44.07 29.98
CA ALA A 17 24.92 -44.84 30.53
C ALA A 17 25.23 -45.40 31.94
N CYS A 18 24.19 -45.48 32.77
CA CYS A 18 24.16 -46.31 33.97
C CYS A 18 22.94 -47.23 33.92
N GLY A 19 23.18 -48.53 33.83
CA GLY A 19 22.18 -49.58 34.05
C GLY A 19 22.07 -49.96 35.52
N GLY A 20 20.88 -50.38 35.95
CA GLY A 20 20.61 -50.97 37.26
C GLY A 20 19.35 -51.83 37.21
N SER A 21 19.47 -53.09 37.63
CA SER A 21 18.49 -54.18 37.45
C SER A 21 17.65 -54.46 38.72
N SER A 22 16.36 -54.75 38.47
CA SER A 22 15.34 -55.58 39.16
C SER A 22 15.27 -55.74 40.70
N THR A 23 14.07 -55.46 41.25
CA THR A 23 13.34 -56.29 42.23
C THR A 23 11.83 -56.03 42.16
N SER A 24 11.01 -57.08 42.28
CA SER A 24 9.56 -57.11 42.18
C SER A 24 8.85 -56.93 43.54
N SER A 25 7.77 -56.13 43.58
CA SER A 25 6.45 -56.50 44.14
C SER A 25 5.49 -55.31 44.35
N SER A 26 4.24 -55.52 43.93
CA SER A 26 2.97 -54.95 44.42
C SER A 26 2.64 -53.46 44.23
N GLY A 27 1.87 -53.19 43.17
CA GLY A 27 0.54 -52.56 43.25
C GLY A 27 0.44 -51.14 43.80
N ARG A 28 0.52 -50.14 42.91
CA ARG A 28 -0.22 -48.87 42.97
C ARG A 28 -0.35 -48.34 41.54
N ALA A 29 -1.58 -48.08 41.12
CA ALA A 29 -1.87 -47.39 39.87
C ALA A 29 -1.41 -45.93 40.01
N ASN A 30 -0.30 -45.58 39.37
CA ASN A 30 0.08 -44.20 39.15
C ASN A 30 -0.32 -43.83 37.72
N ASN A 31 -1.34 -42.99 37.59
CA ASN A 31 -1.49 -42.11 36.44
C ASN A 31 -0.28 -41.17 36.45
N SER A 32 0.79 -41.54 35.75
CA SER A 32 1.75 -40.55 35.26
C SER A 32 1.07 -39.80 34.11
N PRO A 33 1.15 -38.46 34.05
CA PRO A 33 0.85 -37.74 32.82
C PRO A 33 1.80 -38.29 31.76
N THR A 34 1.25 -38.87 30.69
CA THR A 34 2.03 -39.22 29.50
C THR A 34 2.66 -37.93 28.98
N VAL A 35 3.99 -37.85 29.00
CA VAL A 35 4.73 -36.82 28.27
C VAL A 35 4.19 -36.85 26.83
N PRO A 36 3.75 -35.71 26.26
CA PRO A 36 3.28 -35.69 24.86
C PRO A 36 4.40 -36.25 23.98
N ALA A 37 4.08 -37.19 23.08
CA ALA A 37 5.05 -37.71 22.12
C ALA A 37 5.71 -36.53 21.38
N GLU A 38 7.04 -36.52 21.32
CA GLU A 38 7.78 -35.46 20.65
C GLU A 38 7.46 -35.44 19.16
N ALA A 39 7.47 -34.24 18.57
CA ALA A 39 7.29 -34.07 17.15
C ALA A 39 8.45 -34.75 16.40
N SER A 40 8.12 -35.47 15.33
CA SER A 40 9.04 -36.08 14.38
C SER A 40 8.99 -35.30 13.05
N SER A 41 10.02 -35.44 12.23
CA SER A 41 10.09 -34.87 10.88
C SER A 41 9.83 -35.94 9.82
N GLY A 42 9.03 -35.60 8.81
CA GLY A 42 8.81 -36.42 7.61
C GLY A 42 9.11 -35.61 6.35
N ARG A 43 9.22 -36.28 5.20
CA ARG A 43 9.42 -35.63 3.89
C ARG A 43 8.46 -36.15 2.84
N LEU A 44 7.93 -35.26 2.00
CA LEU A 44 7.25 -35.59 0.75
C LEU A 44 8.25 -35.48 -0.41
N ILE A 45 8.50 -36.56 -1.15
CA ILE A 45 9.70 -36.67 -2.00
C ILE A 45 9.46 -36.91 -3.51
N ASP A 46 8.21 -37.00 -3.98
CA ASP A 46 7.89 -37.04 -5.42
C ASP A 46 8.03 -35.63 -6.01
N SER A 47 9.31 -35.23 -6.16
CA SER A 47 9.80 -33.85 -6.07
C SER A 47 9.55 -33.25 -4.67
N PRO A 48 10.59 -32.85 -3.92
CA PRO A 48 10.41 -32.02 -2.72
C PRO A 48 9.56 -30.79 -3.04
N VAL A 49 8.49 -30.56 -2.28
CA VAL A 49 7.58 -29.43 -2.53
C VAL A 49 7.62 -28.48 -1.35
N MET A 50 7.97 -27.23 -1.59
CA MET A 50 7.92 -26.13 -0.63
C MET A 50 6.58 -25.41 -0.69
N GLY A 51 6.05 -25.03 0.47
CA GLY A 51 4.84 -24.21 0.57
C GLY A 51 3.52 -24.97 0.59
N LEU A 52 3.53 -26.29 0.71
CA LEU A 52 2.30 -27.06 0.97
C LEU A 52 1.92 -26.95 2.44
N LYS A 53 0.64 -26.69 2.73
CA LYS A 53 0.13 -26.75 4.09
C LYS A 53 0.05 -28.21 4.53
N ALA A 54 0.85 -28.60 5.50
CA ALA A 54 0.82 -29.91 6.15
C ALA A 54 0.09 -29.79 7.49
N THR A 55 -1.07 -30.42 7.61
CA THR A 55 -1.87 -30.38 8.84
C THR A 55 -2.14 -31.79 9.36
N THR A 56 -1.85 -31.97 10.64
CA THR A 56 -2.17 -33.18 11.42
C THR A 56 -3.19 -32.83 12.50
N ARG A 57 -3.50 -33.79 13.38
CA ARG A 57 -4.41 -33.52 14.50
C ARG A 57 -3.83 -32.52 15.49
N THR A 58 -2.51 -32.47 15.65
CA THR A 58 -1.84 -31.68 16.70
C THR A 58 -0.82 -30.67 16.20
N LEU A 59 -0.37 -30.78 14.96
CA LEU A 59 0.63 -29.91 14.34
C LEU A 59 0.13 -29.40 13.00
N SER A 60 0.52 -28.17 12.67
CA SER A 60 0.27 -27.57 11.36
C SER A 60 1.46 -26.70 10.98
N GLY A 61 1.82 -26.69 9.71
CA GLY A 61 2.94 -25.93 9.17
C GLY A 61 2.97 -25.98 7.66
N PHE A 62 4.02 -25.42 7.06
CA PHE A 62 4.28 -25.53 5.63
C PHE A 62 5.46 -26.44 5.40
N THR A 63 5.49 -27.10 4.24
CA THR A 63 6.64 -27.87 3.82
C THR A 63 7.80 -26.96 3.45
N ASP A 64 9.02 -27.35 3.83
CA ASP A 64 10.26 -26.65 3.45
C ASP A 64 10.72 -27.06 2.04
N ILE A 65 11.86 -26.51 1.58
CA ILE A 65 12.46 -26.77 0.26
C ILE A 65 12.72 -28.26 0.00
N ASP A 66 12.88 -29.04 1.06
CA ASP A 66 13.21 -30.45 1.02
C ASP A 66 11.97 -31.34 1.24
N GLY A 67 10.77 -30.73 1.13
CA GLY A 67 9.46 -31.36 1.34
C GLY A 67 9.20 -31.73 2.80
N GLY A 68 10.00 -31.19 3.72
CA GLY A 68 10.01 -31.51 5.14
C GLY A 68 8.79 -30.98 5.88
N PHE A 69 8.20 -31.78 6.77
CA PHE A 69 7.08 -31.39 7.62
C PHE A 69 7.17 -32.03 9.00
N LEU A 70 6.50 -31.43 9.98
CA LEU A 70 6.44 -31.95 11.35
C LEU A 70 5.16 -32.76 11.59
N TYR A 71 5.28 -33.88 12.30
CA TYR A 71 4.16 -34.76 12.62
C TYR A 71 4.38 -35.49 13.95
N ARG A 72 3.35 -36.17 14.46
CA ARG A 72 3.49 -37.15 15.55
C ARG A 72 3.12 -38.54 15.05
N GLU A 73 3.83 -39.57 15.55
CA GLU A 73 3.62 -40.95 15.11
C GLU A 73 2.13 -41.35 15.15
N ALA A 74 1.70 -42.08 14.12
CA ALA A 74 0.33 -42.56 13.92
C ALA A 74 -0.75 -41.48 13.68
N GLU A 75 -0.40 -40.19 13.60
CA GLU A 75 -1.33 -39.18 13.11
C GLU A 75 -1.50 -39.24 11.59
N THR A 76 -2.66 -38.80 11.09
CA THR A 76 -2.86 -38.57 9.67
C THR A 76 -2.42 -37.15 9.34
N VAL A 77 -1.59 -37.00 8.31
CA VAL A 77 -1.22 -35.71 7.72
C VAL A 77 -2.04 -35.48 6.46
N ASN A 78 -2.60 -34.28 6.31
CA ASN A 78 -3.26 -33.79 5.11
C ASN A 78 -2.40 -32.68 4.48
N PHE A 79 -2.17 -32.78 3.17
CA PHE A 79 -1.47 -31.76 2.39
C PHE A 79 -2.46 -30.96 1.56
N SER A 80 -2.35 -29.63 1.59
CA SER A 80 -3.20 -28.74 0.81
C SER A 80 -2.49 -27.48 0.34
N ILE A 81 -3.06 -26.83 -0.69
CA ILE A 81 -2.77 -25.44 -1.06
C ILE A 81 -4.00 -24.63 -0.65
N ALA A 82 -3.90 -23.90 0.46
CA ALA A 82 -5.03 -23.31 1.17
C ALA A 82 -6.21 -24.32 1.30
N GLY A 83 -7.33 -24.06 0.63
CA GLY A 83 -8.53 -24.92 0.65
C GLY A 83 -8.50 -26.15 -0.27
N LEU A 84 -7.56 -26.25 -1.21
CA LEU A 84 -7.47 -27.39 -2.13
C LEU A 84 -6.68 -28.55 -1.51
N SER A 85 -7.37 -29.64 -1.16
CA SER A 85 -6.72 -30.86 -0.64
C SER A 85 -6.06 -31.66 -1.77
N LEU A 86 -4.78 -31.98 -1.59
CA LEU A 86 -4.01 -32.87 -2.46
C LEU A 86 -4.19 -34.33 -2.04
N GLY A 87 -4.38 -34.58 -0.75
CA GLY A 87 -4.58 -35.92 -0.21
C GLY A 87 -4.07 -36.04 1.22
N SER A 88 -4.20 -37.24 1.78
CA SER A 88 -3.81 -37.50 3.16
C SER A 88 -3.23 -38.89 3.33
N SER A 89 -2.33 -39.03 4.29
CA SER A 89 -1.73 -40.32 4.63
C SER A 89 -1.46 -40.44 6.12
N THR A 90 -1.21 -41.66 6.59
CA THR A 90 -0.62 -41.84 7.91
C THR A 90 0.79 -41.28 7.88
N ALA A 91 1.09 -40.33 8.75
CA ALA A 91 2.36 -39.63 8.72
C ALA A 91 3.52 -40.61 8.95
N ALA A 92 4.57 -40.45 8.13
CA ALA A 92 5.73 -41.32 8.10
C ALA A 92 6.98 -40.48 7.77
N PRO A 93 8.20 -41.01 8.04
CA PRO A 93 9.44 -40.28 7.75
C PRO A 93 9.61 -39.96 6.26
N ILE A 94 9.07 -40.80 5.39
CA ILE A 94 9.06 -40.63 3.94
C ILE A 94 7.65 -40.90 3.45
N LEU A 95 7.10 -39.97 2.68
CA LEU A 95 5.84 -40.09 1.96
C LEU A 95 6.09 -39.76 0.48
N THR A 96 5.35 -40.44 -0.39
CA THR A 96 5.23 -40.10 -1.80
C THR A 96 3.78 -39.76 -2.14
N LEU A 97 3.50 -39.21 -3.31
CA LEU A 97 2.13 -38.97 -3.80
C LEU A 97 1.33 -40.28 -3.90
N LEU A 98 1.99 -41.42 -4.08
CA LEU A 98 1.35 -42.74 -4.00
C LEU A 98 0.79 -43.02 -2.59
N ASP A 99 1.36 -42.44 -1.53
CA ASP A 99 0.85 -42.56 -0.16
C ASP A 99 -0.32 -41.63 0.15
N LEU A 100 -0.46 -40.53 -0.58
CA LEU A 100 -1.53 -39.54 -0.38
C LEU A 100 -2.88 -39.99 -0.96
N VAL A 101 -2.86 -40.94 -1.90
CA VAL A 101 -4.06 -41.46 -2.57
C VAL A 101 -4.53 -42.75 -1.90
N PRO A 102 -5.74 -42.77 -1.30
CA PRO A 102 -6.22 -43.92 -0.55
C PRO A 102 -6.21 -45.24 -1.34
N GLY A 103 -5.55 -46.25 -0.77
CA GLY A 103 -5.47 -47.61 -1.32
C GLY A 103 -4.37 -47.85 -2.37
N ALA A 104 -3.76 -46.79 -2.90
CA ALA A 104 -2.78 -46.94 -3.97
C ALA A 104 -1.48 -47.62 -3.48
N ARG A 105 -0.90 -47.17 -2.36
CA ARG A 105 0.22 -47.85 -1.68
C ARG A 105 -0.08 -49.32 -1.34
N ALA A 106 -1.31 -49.62 -0.93
CA ALA A 106 -1.72 -50.97 -0.55
C ALA A 106 -1.74 -51.92 -1.77
N ASP A 107 -2.27 -51.45 -2.91
CA ASP A 107 -2.29 -52.22 -4.15
C ASP A 107 -0.89 -52.44 -4.72
N TYR A 108 -0.04 -51.41 -4.69
CA TYR A 108 1.37 -51.55 -5.08
C TYR A 108 2.08 -52.59 -4.21
N SER A 109 1.90 -52.50 -2.89
CA SER A 109 2.45 -53.46 -1.92
C SER A 109 1.89 -54.88 -2.09
N ALA A 110 0.69 -55.02 -2.66
CA ALA A 110 0.09 -56.31 -2.99
C ALA A 110 0.65 -56.94 -4.29
N GLY A 111 1.58 -56.27 -4.97
CA GLY A 111 2.28 -56.75 -6.16
C GLY A 111 1.69 -56.27 -7.48
N MET A 112 0.83 -55.24 -7.48
CA MET A 112 0.42 -54.55 -8.69
C MET A 112 1.62 -53.80 -9.29
N SER A 113 1.77 -53.81 -10.63
CA SER A 113 2.84 -53.05 -11.27
C SER A 113 2.61 -51.54 -11.10
N PHE A 114 3.69 -50.75 -11.12
CA PHE A 114 3.57 -49.29 -10.90
C PHE A 114 2.69 -48.63 -11.97
N ASP A 115 2.85 -49.01 -13.24
CA ASP A 115 2.02 -48.51 -14.35
C ASP A 115 0.53 -48.84 -14.14
N ASP A 116 0.21 -50.06 -13.66
CA ASP A 116 -1.16 -50.46 -13.37
C ASP A 116 -1.75 -49.66 -12.19
N VAL A 117 -0.93 -49.31 -11.19
CA VAL A 117 -1.33 -48.45 -10.07
C VAL A 117 -1.65 -47.05 -10.57
N LEU A 118 -0.78 -46.42 -11.36
CA LEU A 118 -1.03 -45.09 -11.92
C LEU A 118 -2.28 -45.07 -12.83
N ALA A 119 -2.51 -46.13 -13.59
CA ALA A 119 -3.71 -46.27 -14.42
C ALA A 119 -4.99 -46.43 -13.58
N LYS A 120 -4.91 -47.10 -12.42
CA LYS A 120 -6.04 -47.27 -11.50
C LYS A 120 -6.33 -46.03 -10.66
N TYR A 121 -5.28 -45.27 -10.31
CA TYR A 121 -5.34 -44.11 -9.42
C TYR A 121 -4.86 -42.84 -10.14
N PRO A 122 -5.67 -42.26 -11.05
CA PRO A 122 -5.28 -41.11 -11.87
C PRO A 122 -4.94 -39.85 -11.05
N ALA A 123 -5.43 -39.78 -9.80
CA ALA A 123 -5.10 -38.70 -8.87
C ALA A 123 -3.60 -38.51 -8.66
N ILE A 124 -2.81 -39.59 -8.63
CA ILE A 124 -1.36 -39.52 -8.39
C ILE A 124 -0.69 -38.68 -9.48
N VAL A 125 -0.93 -39.06 -10.75
CA VAL A 125 -0.36 -38.35 -11.90
C VAL A 125 -0.92 -36.94 -12.01
N ASN A 126 -2.21 -36.75 -11.69
CA ASN A 126 -2.82 -35.43 -11.76
C ASN A 126 -2.27 -34.46 -10.70
N ILE A 127 -1.99 -34.93 -9.48
CA ILE A 127 -1.36 -34.12 -8.44
C ILE A 127 0.07 -33.77 -8.84
N ALA A 128 0.85 -34.75 -9.33
CA ALA A 128 2.22 -34.51 -9.80
C ALA A 128 2.26 -33.44 -10.89
N ARG A 129 1.44 -33.61 -11.95
CA ARG A 129 1.34 -32.63 -13.03
C ARG A 129 0.93 -31.25 -12.53
N PHE A 130 0.00 -31.18 -11.58
CA PHE A 130 -0.47 -29.93 -11.01
C PHE A 130 0.65 -29.18 -10.28
N LEU A 131 1.34 -29.86 -9.36
CA LEU A 131 2.41 -29.26 -8.56
C LEU A 131 3.59 -28.85 -9.45
N GLN A 132 4.03 -29.74 -10.35
CA GLN A 132 5.14 -29.47 -11.26
C GLN A 132 4.85 -28.32 -12.24
N SER A 133 3.59 -28.09 -12.60
CA SER A 133 3.19 -26.97 -13.47
C SER A 133 3.03 -25.65 -12.71
N LEU A 134 2.87 -25.69 -11.39
CA LEU A 134 2.82 -24.51 -10.53
C LEU A 134 4.18 -24.00 -10.11
N ASP A 135 5.20 -24.84 -10.23
CA ASP A 135 6.57 -24.52 -9.86
C ASP A 135 7.03 -23.17 -10.42
N VAL A 136 7.70 -22.38 -9.56
CA VAL A 136 8.05 -20.99 -9.84
C VAL A 136 9.00 -20.88 -11.04
N ASP A 137 10.01 -21.73 -11.11
CA ASP A 137 11.06 -21.70 -12.14
C ASP A 137 10.96 -22.84 -13.18
N ARG A 138 10.03 -23.79 -12.96
CA ARG A 138 9.78 -24.99 -13.78
C ARG A 138 10.93 -25.96 -13.83
N ASN A 139 11.75 -25.97 -12.80
CA ASN A 139 12.85 -26.88 -12.68
C ASN A 139 12.64 -27.82 -11.48
N THR A 140 11.75 -28.80 -11.61
CA THR A 140 11.40 -29.73 -10.53
C THR A 140 12.59 -30.48 -9.91
N ALA A 141 13.74 -30.53 -10.61
CA ALA A 141 14.98 -31.11 -10.13
C ALA A 141 15.63 -30.33 -8.96
N ASN A 142 15.30 -29.04 -8.76
CA ASN A 142 15.74 -28.24 -7.61
C ASN A 142 14.66 -28.09 -6.53
N GLY A 143 13.64 -28.95 -6.58
CA GLY A 143 12.43 -28.85 -5.77
C GLY A 143 11.30 -28.15 -6.52
N ILE A 144 10.11 -28.14 -5.92
CA ILE A 144 8.95 -27.41 -6.42
C ILE A 144 8.66 -26.30 -5.42
N ALA A 145 8.72 -25.05 -5.86
CA ALA A 145 8.28 -23.92 -5.06
C ALA A 145 6.84 -23.56 -5.41
N ILE A 146 5.92 -23.65 -4.46
CA ILE A 146 4.54 -23.18 -4.68
C ILE A 146 4.50 -21.66 -4.46
N PRO A 147 4.13 -20.86 -5.47
CA PRO A 147 4.08 -19.41 -5.33
C PRO A 147 2.95 -18.98 -4.40
N GLU A 148 3.10 -17.85 -3.71
CA GLU A 148 2.07 -17.31 -2.81
C GLU A 148 0.75 -17.01 -3.53
N GLU A 149 0.81 -16.55 -4.79
CA GLU A 149 -0.38 -16.30 -5.62
C GLU A 149 -1.25 -17.55 -5.80
N ALA A 150 -0.67 -18.75 -5.69
CA ALA A 150 -1.41 -20.00 -5.70
C ALA A 150 -2.43 -20.04 -4.56
N ALA A 151 -2.02 -19.67 -3.34
CA ALA A 151 -2.91 -19.66 -2.18
C ALA A 151 -4.00 -18.58 -2.30
N GLN A 152 -3.73 -17.46 -2.97
CA GLN A 152 -4.68 -16.36 -3.15
C GLN A 152 -5.77 -16.70 -4.18
N LEU A 153 -5.38 -17.31 -5.31
CA LEU A 153 -6.30 -17.58 -6.41
C LEU A 153 -7.10 -18.88 -6.25
N ILE A 154 -6.65 -19.79 -5.38
CA ILE A 154 -7.25 -21.14 -5.32
C ILE A 154 -8.68 -21.15 -4.78
N THR A 155 -9.10 -20.14 -4.01
CA THR A 155 -10.46 -20.02 -3.46
C THR A 155 -11.54 -20.09 -4.55
N THR A 156 -11.27 -19.53 -5.74
CA THR A 156 -12.15 -19.57 -6.91
C THR A 156 -12.28 -20.98 -7.50
N TYR A 157 -11.23 -21.80 -7.41
CA TYR A 157 -11.12 -23.08 -8.14
C TYR A 157 -11.18 -24.33 -7.25
N ALA A 158 -11.03 -24.18 -5.93
CA ALA A 158 -10.84 -25.31 -5.00
C ALA A 158 -11.96 -26.36 -5.08
N ASN A 159 -13.21 -25.93 -5.37
CA ASN A 159 -14.35 -26.83 -5.49
C ASN A 159 -14.47 -27.50 -6.87
N GLU A 160 -13.79 -26.97 -7.89
CA GLU A 160 -13.84 -27.46 -9.27
C GLU A 160 -12.69 -28.42 -9.60
N ILE A 161 -11.54 -28.25 -8.95
CA ILE A 161 -10.36 -29.10 -9.16
C ILE A 161 -10.52 -30.40 -8.38
N GLN A 162 -10.70 -31.50 -9.10
CA GLN A 162 -10.80 -32.85 -8.53
C GLN A 162 -9.75 -33.77 -9.12
N PHE A 163 -8.72 -34.11 -8.34
CA PHE A 163 -7.58 -34.89 -8.82
C PHE A 163 -7.95 -36.30 -9.29
N ALA A 164 -9.02 -36.90 -8.78
CA ALA A 164 -9.44 -38.24 -9.19
C ALA A 164 -9.99 -38.31 -10.62
N VAL A 165 -10.24 -37.18 -11.29
CA VAL A 165 -10.86 -37.15 -12.62
C VAL A 165 -9.78 -37.24 -13.72
N SER A 166 -9.95 -38.15 -14.68
CA SER A 166 -8.96 -38.44 -15.71
C SER A 166 -8.77 -37.36 -16.79
N ASP A 167 -9.68 -36.39 -16.89
CA ASP A 167 -9.66 -35.30 -17.89
C ASP A 167 -9.36 -33.92 -17.28
N LEU A 168 -8.70 -33.88 -16.10
CA LEU A 168 -8.38 -32.66 -15.36
C LEU A 168 -7.60 -31.60 -16.17
N PHE A 169 -6.84 -32.03 -17.18
CA PHE A 169 -6.03 -31.17 -18.06
C PHE A 169 -6.34 -31.43 -19.54
N VAL A 170 -7.62 -31.59 -19.89
CA VAL A 170 -8.02 -31.96 -21.26
C VAL A 170 -8.09 -30.78 -22.23
N SER A 171 -8.31 -29.56 -21.72
CA SER A 171 -8.38 -28.34 -22.54
C SER A 171 -7.93 -27.11 -21.77
N GLU A 172 -7.73 -26.00 -22.48
CA GLU A 172 -7.50 -24.66 -21.89
C GLU A 172 -8.63 -24.21 -20.96
N ASP A 173 -9.83 -24.77 -21.14
CA ASP A 173 -11.00 -24.44 -20.33
C ASP A 173 -11.09 -25.25 -19.03
N SER A 174 -10.26 -26.27 -18.86
CA SER A 174 -10.22 -27.08 -17.65
C SER A 174 -9.88 -26.19 -16.44
N PRO A 175 -10.62 -26.30 -15.31
CA PRO A 175 -10.39 -25.46 -14.13
C PRO A 175 -8.95 -25.47 -13.62
N ALA A 176 -8.29 -26.64 -13.63
CA ALA A 176 -6.89 -26.75 -13.22
C ALA A 176 -5.93 -26.01 -14.17
N VAL A 177 -6.20 -26.01 -15.48
CA VAL A 177 -5.37 -25.29 -16.47
C VAL A 177 -5.55 -23.78 -16.30
N LYS A 178 -6.79 -23.31 -16.16
CA LYS A 178 -7.10 -21.89 -15.89
C LYS A 178 -6.40 -21.41 -14.63
N TYR A 179 -6.58 -22.14 -13.53
CA TYR A 179 -5.94 -21.81 -12.26
C TYR A 179 -4.40 -21.71 -12.39
N ILE A 180 -3.74 -22.72 -12.95
CA ILE A 180 -2.27 -22.69 -13.15
C ILE A 180 -1.89 -21.47 -13.99
N CYS A 181 -2.63 -21.20 -15.06
CA CYS A 181 -2.32 -20.08 -15.94
C CYS A 181 -2.57 -18.72 -15.33
N GLU A 182 -3.59 -18.56 -14.49
CA GLU A 182 -3.84 -17.31 -13.76
C GLU A 182 -2.75 -17.05 -12.72
N VAL A 183 -2.32 -18.08 -11.98
CA VAL A 183 -1.17 -17.99 -11.07
C VAL A 183 0.09 -17.54 -11.83
N GLN A 184 0.36 -18.15 -12.97
CA GLN A 184 1.53 -17.81 -13.79
C GLN A 184 1.41 -16.40 -14.40
N GLN A 185 0.22 -15.98 -14.80
CA GLN A 185 -0.05 -14.63 -15.32
C GLN A 185 0.14 -13.55 -14.25
N ALA A 186 -0.31 -13.80 -13.01
CA ALA A 186 -0.09 -12.92 -11.87
C ALA A 186 1.41 -12.72 -11.58
N ARG A 187 2.26 -13.67 -11.99
CA ARG A 187 3.71 -13.59 -11.92
C ARG A 187 4.38 -13.06 -13.20
N GLY A 188 3.62 -12.36 -14.03
CA GLY A 188 4.14 -11.65 -15.22
C GLY A 188 4.24 -12.49 -16.48
N ARG A 189 3.70 -13.72 -16.49
CA ARG A 189 3.71 -14.58 -17.67
C ARG A 189 2.52 -14.32 -18.58
N ALA A 190 2.71 -13.48 -19.60
CA ALA A 190 1.65 -13.07 -20.51
C ALA A 190 0.98 -14.21 -21.31
N ASN A 191 1.70 -15.30 -21.59
CA ASN A 191 1.15 -16.44 -22.34
C ASN A 191 1.29 -17.71 -21.51
N CYS A 192 0.14 -18.28 -21.15
CA CYS A 192 0.05 -19.61 -20.57
C CYS A 192 -1.06 -20.40 -21.26
N GLY A 193 -0.83 -21.69 -21.49
CA GLY A 193 -1.86 -22.61 -21.92
C GLY A 193 -1.47 -24.08 -21.71
N LEU A 194 -2.17 -24.98 -22.38
CA LEU A 194 -2.04 -26.43 -22.20
C LEU A 194 -0.63 -26.96 -22.48
N ALA A 195 0.12 -26.29 -23.37
CA ALA A 195 1.51 -26.62 -23.68
C ALA A 195 2.48 -26.41 -22.49
N ASP A 196 2.04 -25.64 -21.48
CA ASP A 196 2.84 -25.32 -20.30
C ASP A 196 2.51 -26.22 -19.11
N ILE A 197 1.48 -27.05 -19.25
CA ILE A 197 1.13 -28.05 -18.27
C ILE A 197 2.06 -29.25 -18.49
N VAL A 198 2.70 -29.70 -17.42
CA VAL A 198 3.59 -30.85 -17.46
C VAL A 198 2.88 -32.06 -18.05
N SER A 199 3.55 -32.76 -18.95
CA SER A 199 2.97 -33.90 -19.66
C SER A 199 2.78 -35.10 -18.72
N VAL A 200 1.85 -35.98 -19.06
CA VAL A 200 1.66 -37.26 -18.33
C VAL A 200 2.94 -38.09 -18.29
N ALA A 201 3.69 -38.13 -19.39
CA ALA A 201 4.93 -38.89 -19.49
C ALA A 201 6.01 -38.36 -18.53
N ALA A 202 6.25 -37.04 -18.53
CA ALA A 202 7.24 -36.40 -17.66
C ALA A 202 6.91 -36.61 -16.17
N ALA A 203 5.65 -36.37 -15.78
CA ALA A 203 5.22 -36.60 -14.40
C ALA A 203 5.34 -38.08 -13.98
N THR A 204 5.06 -39.01 -14.90
CA THR A 204 5.15 -40.45 -14.62
C THR A 204 6.59 -40.93 -14.50
N GLU A 205 7.51 -40.37 -15.30
CA GLU A 205 8.95 -40.65 -15.25
C GLU A 205 9.50 -40.30 -13.85
N GLU A 206 9.24 -39.10 -13.36
CA GLU A 206 9.70 -38.63 -12.05
C GLU A 206 9.11 -39.43 -10.88
N LEU A 207 7.80 -39.73 -10.93
CA LEU A 207 7.15 -40.63 -9.97
C LEU A 207 7.80 -42.02 -9.94
N SER A 208 8.16 -42.55 -11.11
CA SER A 208 8.75 -43.88 -11.22
C SER A 208 10.19 -43.92 -10.71
N GLU A 209 10.96 -42.86 -10.91
CA GLU A 209 12.32 -42.72 -10.41
C GLU A 209 12.33 -42.63 -8.88
N THR A 210 11.43 -41.82 -8.32
CA THR A 210 11.30 -41.66 -6.87
C THR A 210 10.91 -42.98 -6.19
N GLU A 211 9.91 -43.69 -6.70
CA GLU A 211 9.50 -44.98 -6.14
C GLU A 211 10.59 -46.05 -6.28
N ALA A 212 11.33 -46.07 -7.38
CA ALA A 212 12.48 -46.96 -7.54
C ALA A 212 13.58 -46.65 -6.52
N ALA A 213 13.84 -45.36 -6.25
CA ALA A 213 14.80 -44.91 -5.25
C ALA A 213 14.38 -45.34 -3.83
N VAL A 214 13.12 -45.14 -3.46
CA VAL A 214 12.54 -45.61 -2.18
C VAL A 214 12.66 -47.12 -2.05
N ALA A 215 12.29 -47.88 -3.09
CA ALA A 215 12.33 -49.34 -3.07
C ALA A 215 13.76 -49.91 -2.96
N SER A 216 14.76 -49.16 -3.44
CA SER A 216 16.18 -49.56 -3.34
C SER A 216 16.73 -49.47 -1.91
N GLY A 217 16.09 -48.69 -1.03
CA GLY A 217 16.59 -48.39 0.31
C GLY A 217 17.90 -47.59 0.32
N ALA A 218 18.28 -46.99 -0.81
CA ALA A 218 19.40 -46.06 -0.88
C ALA A 218 19.09 -44.81 -0.05
N ALA A 219 20.13 -44.19 0.50
CA ALA A 219 20.00 -42.85 1.05
C ALA A 219 19.59 -41.90 -0.09
N LEU A 220 18.46 -41.23 0.08
CA LEU A 220 17.97 -40.23 -0.87
C LEU A 220 18.68 -38.91 -0.57
N ASN A 221 19.25 -38.28 -1.60
CA ASN A 221 19.86 -36.97 -1.43
C ASN A 221 18.84 -35.96 -0.92
N ARG A 222 19.24 -35.14 0.05
CA ARG A 222 18.50 -33.99 0.52
C ARG A 222 18.94 -32.75 -0.23
N LEU A 223 17.98 -31.97 -0.71
CA LEU A 223 18.30 -30.73 -1.41
C LEU A 223 18.93 -29.74 -0.42
N PRO A 224 19.97 -29.00 -0.83
CA PRO A 224 20.59 -28.03 0.04
C PRO A 224 19.62 -26.89 0.32
N VAL A 225 19.70 -26.34 1.53
CA VAL A 225 18.99 -25.12 1.91
C VAL A 225 19.71 -23.92 1.31
N ALA A 226 18.98 -23.12 0.54
CA ALA A 226 19.39 -21.80 0.08
C ALA A 226 18.40 -20.77 0.64
N SER A 227 18.91 -19.67 1.17
CA SER A 227 18.12 -18.46 1.45
C SER A 227 18.85 -17.26 0.88
N ALA A 228 18.13 -16.39 0.18
CA ALA A 228 18.63 -15.18 -0.45
C ALA A 228 18.62 -13.97 0.50
N GLY A 229 18.19 -14.17 1.76
CA GLY A 229 18.05 -13.11 2.75
C GLY A 229 16.75 -12.32 2.60
N ASP A 230 16.61 -11.26 3.38
CA ASP A 230 15.42 -10.41 3.38
C ASP A 230 15.42 -9.44 2.18
N ASP A 231 14.22 -9.06 1.75
CA ASP A 231 14.01 -8.03 0.73
C ASP A 231 14.67 -6.69 1.11
N GLN A 232 15.16 -5.96 0.12
CA GLN A 232 15.91 -4.71 0.32
C GLN A 232 15.29 -3.54 -0.43
N THR A 233 15.35 -2.34 0.16
CA THR A 233 14.95 -1.07 -0.46
C THR A 233 16.07 -0.05 -0.36
N LEU A 234 16.40 0.60 -1.47
CA LEU A 234 17.50 1.55 -1.60
C LEU A 234 17.31 2.46 -2.80
N VAL A 235 18.05 3.57 -2.85
CA VAL A 235 18.03 4.50 -3.99
C VAL A 235 19.01 4.07 -5.07
N GLU A 236 18.74 4.44 -6.31
CA GLU A 236 19.65 4.20 -7.44
C GLU A 236 21.09 4.71 -7.20
N GLY A 237 22.06 4.06 -7.85
CA GLY A 237 23.48 4.35 -7.68
C GLY A 237 24.12 3.83 -6.38
N GLU A 238 23.34 3.38 -5.39
CA GLU A 238 23.89 2.76 -4.18
C GLU A 238 24.43 1.34 -4.42
N THR A 239 25.38 0.91 -3.58
CA THR A 239 25.88 -0.47 -3.60
C THR A 239 24.98 -1.36 -2.76
N VAL A 240 24.40 -2.36 -3.40
CA VAL A 240 23.57 -3.39 -2.78
C VAL A 240 24.45 -4.56 -2.34
N ILE A 241 24.23 -5.06 -1.12
CA ILE A 241 24.90 -6.27 -0.61
C ILE A 241 23.87 -7.38 -0.49
N LEU A 242 24.02 -8.41 -1.33
CA LEU A 242 23.21 -9.62 -1.28
C LEU A 242 23.87 -10.61 -0.31
N THR A 243 23.13 -11.03 0.71
CA THR A 243 23.64 -11.94 1.75
C THR A 243 22.80 -13.21 1.79
N GLY A 244 23.40 -14.31 1.36
CA GLY A 244 22.75 -15.61 1.30
C GLY A 244 23.18 -16.53 2.43
N VAL A 245 22.29 -17.44 2.81
CA VAL A 245 22.56 -18.55 3.71
C VAL A 245 22.52 -19.84 2.90
N ALA A 246 23.52 -20.69 3.10
CA ALA A 246 23.63 -21.98 2.42
C ALA A 246 23.94 -23.08 3.44
N GLY A 247 23.26 -24.21 3.33
CA GLY A 247 23.47 -25.36 4.20
C GLY A 247 23.07 -26.67 3.53
N ASP A 248 23.74 -27.74 3.90
CA ASP A 248 23.38 -29.11 3.55
C ASP A 248 23.73 -29.97 4.76
N ASP A 249 22.82 -30.85 5.15
CA ASP A 249 22.93 -31.64 6.38
C ASP A 249 23.39 -33.08 6.15
N GLU A 250 23.51 -33.51 4.90
CA GLU A 250 24.02 -34.82 4.52
C GLU A 250 25.44 -34.78 3.95
N GLY A 251 25.85 -33.64 3.39
CA GLY A 251 27.10 -33.46 2.67
C GLY A 251 27.67 -32.06 2.78
N GLY A 252 28.15 -31.54 1.65
CA GLY A 252 28.80 -30.24 1.60
C GLY A 252 28.44 -29.45 0.35
N ILE A 253 28.43 -28.13 0.47
CA ILE A 253 28.17 -27.24 -0.66
C ILE A 253 29.37 -27.16 -1.59
N VAL A 254 29.16 -27.41 -2.89
CA VAL A 254 30.21 -27.36 -3.92
C VAL A 254 30.10 -26.16 -4.85
N ALA A 255 28.90 -25.57 -4.97
CA ALA A 255 28.70 -24.36 -5.77
C ALA A 255 27.63 -23.46 -5.14
N MET A 256 27.79 -22.16 -5.35
CA MET A 256 26.83 -21.12 -5.03
C MET A 256 26.79 -20.17 -6.21
N GLN A 257 25.63 -19.62 -6.53
CA GLN A 257 25.47 -18.69 -7.63
C GLN A 257 24.30 -17.72 -7.38
N TRP A 258 24.61 -16.43 -7.40
CA TRP A 258 23.67 -15.33 -7.53
C TRP A 258 23.39 -15.04 -9.00
N GLN A 259 22.13 -14.81 -9.34
CA GLN A 259 21.72 -14.45 -10.68
C GLN A 259 20.62 -13.39 -10.66
N HIS A 260 20.74 -12.37 -11.52
CA HIS A 260 19.64 -11.43 -11.76
C HIS A 260 18.58 -12.12 -12.64
N THR A 261 17.39 -12.28 -12.09
CA THR A 261 16.28 -13.03 -12.69
C THR A 261 15.06 -12.13 -12.88
N ASP A 262 14.02 -12.65 -13.50
CA ASP A 262 12.68 -12.15 -13.26
C ASP A 262 12.11 -12.72 -11.95
N ARG A 263 10.86 -12.37 -11.65
CA ARG A 263 10.14 -12.85 -10.47
C ARG A 263 9.94 -14.37 -10.46
N ASN A 264 10.17 -15.07 -11.58
CA ASN A 264 10.04 -16.52 -11.71
C ASN A 264 11.39 -17.25 -11.60
N GLY A 265 12.45 -16.57 -11.16
CA GLY A 265 13.79 -17.17 -11.09
C GLY A 265 14.44 -17.40 -12.46
N ILE A 266 13.83 -16.91 -13.55
CA ILE A 266 14.39 -17.06 -14.89
C ILE A 266 15.40 -15.94 -15.16
N ALA A 267 16.61 -16.33 -15.58
CA ALA A 267 17.69 -15.40 -15.87
C ALA A 267 17.30 -14.28 -16.86
N LYS A 268 17.59 -13.03 -16.51
CA LYS A 268 17.38 -11.89 -17.42
C LYS A 268 18.35 -11.94 -18.59
N SER A 269 17.87 -11.58 -19.78
CA SER A 269 18.70 -11.46 -20.99
C SER A 269 19.73 -10.33 -20.93
N ASN A 270 19.45 -9.29 -20.14
CA ASN A 270 20.37 -8.19 -19.83
C ASN A 270 20.51 -8.06 -18.31
N PRO A 271 21.35 -8.87 -17.66
CA PRO A 271 21.45 -8.90 -16.21
C PRO A 271 22.31 -7.75 -15.66
N VAL A 272 22.00 -7.31 -14.45
CA VAL A 272 22.91 -6.46 -13.66
C VAL A 272 24.19 -7.26 -13.39
N GLN A 273 25.34 -6.58 -13.43
CA GLN A 273 26.62 -7.23 -13.17
C GLN A 273 26.82 -7.40 -11.67
N ILE A 274 26.81 -8.67 -11.23
CA ILE A 274 26.98 -9.04 -9.83
C ILE A 274 28.45 -9.37 -9.58
N THR A 275 29.05 -8.66 -8.63
CA THR A 275 30.39 -8.92 -8.12
C THR A 275 30.34 -10.05 -7.10
N ASP A 276 31.31 -10.96 -7.14
CA ASP A 276 31.39 -12.10 -6.22
C ASP A 276 30.13 -12.99 -6.19
N ALA A 277 29.47 -13.11 -7.36
CA ALA A 277 28.22 -13.85 -7.53
C ALA A 277 28.30 -15.33 -7.11
N ASN A 278 29.48 -15.90 -6.89
CA ASN A 278 29.66 -17.29 -6.46
C ASN A 278 29.99 -17.45 -4.97
N LYS A 279 29.66 -16.46 -4.14
CA LYS A 279 29.85 -16.45 -2.69
C LYS A 279 28.53 -16.22 -1.97
N VAL A 280 28.52 -16.50 -0.67
CA VAL A 280 27.40 -16.17 0.23
C VAL A 280 27.13 -14.65 0.28
N GLU A 281 28.17 -13.83 0.16
CA GLU A 281 28.05 -12.38 0.08
C GLU A 281 28.45 -11.93 -1.34
N ALA A 282 27.54 -11.26 -2.03
CA ALA A 282 27.73 -10.70 -3.35
C ALA A 282 27.25 -9.25 -3.39
N SER A 283 27.64 -8.49 -4.40
CA SER A 283 27.23 -7.08 -4.49
C SER A 283 27.02 -6.60 -5.91
N PHE A 284 26.21 -5.56 -6.07
CA PHE A 284 26.07 -4.83 -7.32
C PHE A 284 25.81 -3.35 -7.04
N VAL A 285 25.90 -2.50 -8.07
CA VAL A 285 25.49 -1.09 -7.98
C VAL A 285 24.10 -0.99 -8.58
N ALA A 286 23.15 -0.43 -7.81
CA ALA A 286 21.79 -0.24 -8.25
C ALA A 286 21.77 0.58 -9.56
N PRO A 287 21.11 0.09 -10.62
CA PRO A 287 21.04 0.82 -11.88
C PRO A 287 20.21 2.08 -11.71
N GLU A 288 20.46 3.07 -12.57
CA GLU A 288 19.56 4.20 -12.73
C GLU A 288 18.20 3.70 -13.24
N VAL A 289 17.12 4.22 -12.65
CA VAL A 289 15.73 3.90 -12.96
C VAL A 289 14.97 5.21 -13.25
N VAL A 290 13.84 5.13 -13.95
CA VAL A 290 13.02 6.32 -14.29
C VAL A 290 11.69 6.36 -13.52
N ALA A 291 11.56 5.41 -12.60
CA ALA A 291 10.48 5.16 -11.67
C ALA A 291 10.92 4.01 -10.77
N ASP A 292 10.40 3.95 -9.55
CA ASP A 292 10.63 2.86 -8.61
C ASP A 292 10.49 1.48 -9.28
N THR A 293 11.55 0.68 -9.18
CA THR A 293 11.67 -0.58 -9.92
C THR A 293 12.16 -1.70 -9.02
N ILE A 294 11.45 -2.83 -9.04
CA ILE A 294 11.88 -4.05 -8.33
C ILE A 294 12.78 -4.90 -9.23
N LEU A 295 13.95 -5.25 -8.72
CA LEU A 295 14.87 -6.24 -9.30
C LEU A 295 14.78 -7.55 -8.50
N TYR A 296 14.89 -8.69 -9.18
CA TYR A 296 14.79 -10.02 -8.55
C TYR A 296 16.12 -10.76 -8.65
N PHE A 297 16.60 -11.32 -7.54
CA PHE A 297 17.86 -12.06 -7.52
C PHE A 297 17.66 -13.45 -6.94
N SER A 298 17.97 -14.47 -7.73
CA SER A 298 17.99 -15.85 -7.26
C SER A 298 19.36 -16.21 -6.69
N PHE A 299 19.36 -16.84 -5.51
CA PHE A 299 20.53 -17.49 -4.92
C PHE A 299 20.37 -19.00 -5.01
N THR A 300 21.18 -19.65 -5.84
CA THR A 300 21.19 -21.12 -6.02
C THR A 300 22.40 -21.73 -5.34
N VAL A 301 22.18 -22.83 -4.63
CA VAL A 301 23.20 -23.62 -3.92
C VAL A 301 23.18 -25.04 -4.47
N THR A 302 24.36 -25.62 -4.73
CA THR A 302 24.51 -27.00 -5.20
C THR A 302 25.32 -27.81 -4.19
N ASP A 303 24.82 -28.99 -3.81
CA ASP A 303 25.49 -29.95 -2.92
C ASP A 303 26.50 -30.85 -3.66
N ASP A 304 27.21 -31.71 -2.94
CA ASP A 304 28.23 -32.62 -3.48
C ASP A 304 27.67 -33.86 -4.21
N GLN A 305 26.36 -34.08 -4.15
CA GLN A 305 25.61 -35.10 -4.87
C GLN A 305 24.91 -34.53 -6.12
N GLY A 306 24.97 -33.22 -6.33
CA GLY A 306 24.41 -32.48 -7.46
C GLY A 306 23.00 -31.95 -7.24
N GLY A 307 22.41 -32.13 -6.04
CA GLY A 307 21.13 -31.52 -5.67
C GLY A 307 21.25 -30.00 -5.58
N GLN A 308 20.16 -29.30 -5.89
CA GLN A 308 20.12 -27.85 -5.91
C GLN A 308 18.95 -27.33 -5.09
N GLY A 309 19.18 -26.21 -4.40
CA GLY A 309 18.14 -25.42 -3.75
C GLY A 309 18.31 -23.96 -4.12
N SER A 310 17.21 -23.24 -4.22
CA SER A 310 17.22 -21.82 -4.59
C SER A 310 16.18 -21.01 -3.84
N ASP A 311 16.50 -19.73 -3.65
CA ASP A 311 15.62 -18.73 -3.07
C ASP A 311 15.74 -17.42 -3.86
N ILE A 312 14.71 -16.57 -3.82
CA ILE A 312 14.65 -15.30 -4.55
C ILE A 312 14.45 -14.16 -3.56
N VAL A 313 15.28 -13.14 -3.66
CA VAL A 313 15.14 -11.87 -2.93
C VAL A 313 14.74 -10.74 -3.88
N ASN A 314 13.88 -9.85 -3.39
CA ASN A 314 13.44 -8.65 -4.10
C ASN A 314 14.30 -7.45 -3.65
N VAL A 315 14.72 -6.63 -4.62
CA VAL A 315 15.42 -5.37 -4.36
C VAL A 315 14.63 -4.24 -5.01
N LEU A 316 13.95 -3.43 -4.21
CA LEU A 316 13.27 -2.21 -4.65
C LEU A 316 14.30 -1.08 -4.79
N VAL A 317 14.50 -0.64 -6.02
CA VAL A 317 15.34 0.52 -6.37
C VAL A 317 14.43 1.72 -6.53
N LEU A 318 14.56 2.68 -5.62
CA LEU A 318 13.83 3.94 -5.63
C LEU A 318 14.47 4.90 -6.64
N ASP A 319 13.62 5.49 -7.47
CA ASP A 319 13.99 6.60 -8.35
C ASP A 319 14.22 7.85 -7.51
N ASN A 320 15.40 8.46 -7.62
CA ASN A 320 15.74 9.68 -6.91
C ASN A 320 16.05 10.84 -7.88
N ASP A 321 15.81 10.64 -9.17
CA ASP A 321 15.87 11.66 -10.22
C ASP A 321 14.58 12.50 -10.25
N SER A 322 14.14 12.99 -9.09
CA SER A 322 13.16 14.08 -9.01
C SER A 322 13.87 15.40 -9.35
N ALA A 323 13.99 15.73 -10.64
CA ALA A 323 14.42 17.08 -11.03
C ALA A 323 13.47 18.12 -10.37
N PRO A 324 14.00 19.20 -9.77
CA PRO A 324 13.13 20.25 -9.23
C PRO A 324 12.24 20.79 -10.35
N VAL A 325 10.93 20.77 -10.12
CA VAL A 325 9.96 21.35 -11.05
C VAL A 325 10.21 22.85 -11.11
N ASN A 326 10.44 23.37 -12.32
CA ASN A 326 10.62 24.82 -12.54
C ASN A 326 9.40 25.59 -12.01
N GLN A 327 9.64 26.58 -11.15
CA GLN A 327 8.59 27.48 -10.68
C GLN A 327 8.37 28.60 -11.70
N LYS A 328 7.15 29.13 -11.77
CA LYS A 328 6.86 30.27 -12.65
C LYS A 328 7.30 31.56 -11.97
N PRO A 329 7.77 32.55 -12.74
CA PRO A 329 8.02 33.89 -12.20
C PRO A 329 6.72 34.56 -11.76
N VAL A 330 6.84 35.56 -10.88
CA VAL A 330 5.74 36.43 -10.45
C VAL A 330 5.91 37.81 -11.09
N ALA A 331 4.92 38.24 -11.87
CA ALA A 331 4.92 39.53 -12.53
C ALA A 331 4.31 40.63 -11.62
N VAL A 332 4.99 41.75 -11.46
CA VAL A 332 4.47 42.94 -10.77
C VAL A 332 4.68 44.15 -11.67
N ALA A 333 3.61 44.80 -12.13
CA ALA A 333 3.67 45.93 -13.09
C ALA A 333 3.74 47.32 -12.43
N GLY A 334 3.68 47.39 -11.09
CA GLY A 334 3.65 48.63 -10.33
C GLY A 334 2.28 49.31 -10.34
N ASP A 335 2.15 50.41 -9.61
CA ASP A 335 0.88 51.11 -9.40
C ASP A 335 0.41 51.87 -10.64
N ASP A 336 -0.91 52.03 -10.76
CA ASP A 336 -1.57 52.88 -11.75
C ASP A 336 -1.15 54.35 -11.63
N GLN A 337 -1.07 55.04 -12.76
CA GLN A 337 -0.51 56.39 -12.84
C GLN A 337 -1.47 57.39 -13.46
N ILE A 338 -1.58 58.57 -12.83
CA ILE A 338 -2.29 59.73 -13.39
C ILE A 338 -1.27 60.79 -13.77
N VAL A 339 -1.23 61.16 -15.05
CA VAL A 339 -0.24 62.10 -15.59
C VAL A 339 -0.87 63.16 -16.48
N SER A 340 -0.18 64.30 -16.62
CA SER A 340 -0.57 65.33 -17.59
C SER A 340 -0.02 65.02 -18.99
N PRO A 341 -0.66 65.50 -20.07
CA PRO A 341 -0.14 65.43 -21.43
C PRO A 341 1.34 65.83 -21.54
N GLY A 342 2.13 65.02 -22.23
CA GLY A 342 3.56 65.25 -22.45
C GLY A 342 4.48 64.91 -21.27
N ALA A 343 3.95 64.43 -20.14
CA ALA A 343 4.76 63.92 -19.04
C ALA A 343 5.51 62.65 -19.43
N THR A 344 6.69 62.42 -18.84
CA THR A 344 7.37 61.13 -18.93
C THR A 344 6.78 60.17 -17.90
N VAL A 345 6.28 59.03 -18.38
CA VAL A 345 5.71 57.95 -17.57
C VAL A 345 6.77 56.87 -17.37
N ILE A 346 6.88 56.34 -16.15
CA ILE A 346 7.83 55.27 -15.80
C ILE A 346 7.01 54.02 -15.49
N LEU A 347 7.24 52.93 -16.23
CA LEU A 347 6.67 51.62 -15.93
C LEU A 347 7.73 50.83 -15.18
N ASP A 348 7.48 50.46 -13.93
CA ASP A 348 8.47 49.86 -13.04
C ASP A 348 8.03 48.45 -12.61
N GLY A 349 8.62 47.45 -13.26
CA GLY A 349 8.42 46.04 -12.96
C GLY A 349 9.54 45.44 -12.10
N SER A 350 10.36 46.26 -11.45
CA SER A 350 11.51 45.78 -10.67
C SER A 350 11.14 44.93 -9.45
N ALA A 351 9.86 44.91 -9.06
CA ALA A 351 9.32 44.05 -8.01
C ALA A 351 8.99 42.63 -8.48
N SER A 352 9.02 42.34 -9.79
CA SER A 352 8.88 40.97 -10.30
C SER A 352 10.05 40.10 -9.84
N SER A 353 9.78 38.83 -9.54
CA SER A 353 10.77 37.89 -9.05
C SER A 353 10.49 36.47 -9.51
N ASP A 354 11.52 35.63 -9.47
CA ASP A 354 11.39 34.19 -9.66
C ASP A 354 12.17 33.47 -8.55
N ALA A 355 11.63 32.36 -8.08
CA ALA A 355 12.13 31.68 -6.88
C ALA A 355 13.36 30.81 -7.18
N ASP A 356 13.49 30.33 -8.41
CA ASP A 356 14.48 29.34 -8.84
C ASP A 356 15.29 29.73 -10.09
N GLY A 357 15.03 30.89 -10.71
CA GLY A 357 15.67 31.32 -11.95
C GLY A 357 15.85 32.84 -12.10
N GLU A 358 16.43 33.23 -13.25
CA GLU A 358 16.58 34.64 -13.65
C GLU A 358 15.43 35.06 -14.59
N ILE A 359 14.87 36.26 -14.38
CA ILE A 359 13.76 36.77 -15.19
C ILE A 359 14.17 37.76 -16.28
N SER A 360 13.45 37.70 -17.39
CA SER A 360 13.47 38.67 -18.48
C SER A 360 12.15 39.45 -18.54
N TYR A 361 12.16 40.69 -19.06
CA TYR A 361 11.01 41.60 -19.04
C TYR A 361 10.54 41.92 -20.45
N ASN A 362 9.23 42.08 -20.63
CA ASN A 362 8.64 42.59 -21.87
C ASN A 362 7.37 43.41 -21.60
N TRP A 363 7.45 44.72 -21.83
CA TRP A 363 6.36 45.67 -21.73
C TRP A 363 5.67 45.86 -23.07
N LEU A 364 4.35 45.69 -23.09
CA LEU A 364 3.51 45.89 -24.27
C LEU A 364 2.30 46.75 -23.91
N GLN A 365 2.00 47.76 -24.72
CA GLN A 365 0.72 48.47 -24.63
C GLN A 365 -0.38 47.58 -25.22
N THR A 366 -1.38 47.22 -24.41
CA THR A 366 -2.43 46.26 -24.75
C THR A 366 -3.81 46.89 -24.94
N GLY A 367 -4.04 48.11 -24.45
CA GLY A 367 -5.28 48.85 -24.66
C GLY A 367 -5.45 49.48 -26.05
N ASP A 368 -6.68 49.81 -26.43
CA ASP A 368 -7.07 50.42 -27.73
C ASP A 368 -6.72 51.91 -27.87
N GLY A 369 -6.07 52.49 -26.86
CA GLY A 369 -5.65 53.89 -26.85
C GLY A 369 -4.58 54.24 -27.89
N GLU A 370 -4.24 55.54 -27.98
CA GLU A 370 -3.17 56.00 -28.87
C GLU A 370 -1.86 55.25 -28.58
N ARG A 371 -1.23 54.69 -29.62
CA ARG A 371 0.00 53.90 -29.45
C ARG A 371 1.17 54.80 -29.08
N VAL A 372 1.80 54.51 -27.95
CA VAL A 372 2.99 55.21 -27.48
C VAL A 372 4.26 54.43 -27.84
N GLY A 373 5.37 55.14 -28.02
CA GLY A 373 6.68 54.52 -28.19
C GLY A 373 7.29 54.17 -26.83
N ILE A 374 7.19 52.90 -26.42
CA ILE A 374 7.83 52.42 -25.19
C ILE A 374 9.35 52.38 -25.39
N VAL A 375 10.07 53.06 -24.52
CA VAL A 375 11.53 53.06 -24.42
C VAL A 375 11.94 52.05 -23.36
N ASN A 376 12.93 51.22 -23.66
CA ASN A 376 13.43 50.13 -22.80
C ASN A 376 12.36 49.11 -22.42
N GLY A 377 11.40 48.80 -23.31
CA GLY A 377 10.33 47.84 -23.03
C GLY A 377 10.81 46.42 -22.69
N GLY A 378 12.07 46.07 -22.97
CA GLY A 378 12.68 44.80 -22.57
C GLY A 378 13.41 44.81 -21.21
N GLN A 379 13.22 45.85 -20.40
CA GLN A 379 13.89 46.03 -19.10
C GLN A 379 12.87 46.13 -17.96
N ALA A 380 13.32 45.88 -16.73
CA ALA A 380 12.51 46.06 -15.52
C ALA A 380 11.85 47.43 -15.45
N VAL A 381 12.60 48.49 -15.82
CA VAL A 381 12.10 49.86 -15.86
C VAL A 381 12.01 50.34 -17.31
N ALA A 382 10.79 50.51 -17.81
CA ALA A 382 10.48 51.08 -19.11
C ALA A 382 9.89 52.49 -18.97
N SER A 383 9.79 53.23 -20.07
CA SER A 383 9.18 54.57 -20.04
C SER A 383 8.57 54.97 -21.37
N PHE A 384 7.68 55.95 -21.36
CA PHE A 384 7.19 56.60 -22.57
C PHE A 384 6.82 58.07 -22.27
N THR A 385 6.54 58.84 -23.32
CA THR A 385 5.99 60.20 -23.16
C THR A 385 4.48 60.15 -23.36
N ALA A 386 3.72 60.61 -22.37
CA ALA A 386 2.26 60.64 -22.41
C ALA A 386 1.76 61.42 -23.64
N PRO A 387 0.79 60.88 -24.40
CA PRO A 387 0.21 61.55 -25.54
C PRO A 387 -0.48 62.87 -25.14
N SER A 388 -0.89 63.66 -26.13
CA SER A 388 -1.65 64.89 -25.90
C SER A 388 -3.05 64.78 -26.51
N PRO A 389 -3.92 63.93 -25.94
CA PRO A 389 -5.27 63.73 -26.43
C PRO A 389 -6.12 64.99 -26.21
N ALA A 390 -7.23 65.08 -26.94
CA ALA A 390 -8.20 66.17 -26.78
C ALA A 390 -9.08 66.00 -25.53
N GLU A 391 -9.22 64.77 -25.04
CA GLU A 391 -10.00 64.35 -23.88
C GLU A 391 -9.14 63.43 -23.00
N THR A 392 -9.51 63.21 -21.74
CA THR A 392 -8.79 62.28 -20.87
C THR A 392 -8.84 60.86 -21.45
N VAL A 393 -7.70 60.17 -21.50
CA VAL A 393 -7.61 58.78 -22.00
C VAL A 393 -6.90 57.88 -21.00
N ASN A 394 -7.35 56.63 -20.90
CA ASN A 394 -6.64 55.59 -20.16
C ASN A 394 -5.81 54.73 -21.14
N LEU A 395 -4.55 54.47 -20.80
CA LEU A 395 -3.64 53.60 -21.55
C LEU A 395 -3.31 52.38 -20.68
N GLN A 396 -3.48 51.17 -21.20
CA GLN A 396 -3.10 49.94 -20.49
C GLN A 396 -1.81 49.35 -21.04
N PHE A 397 -0.97 48.87 -20.12
CA PHE A 397 0.29 48.21 -20.40
C PHE A 397 0.35 46.86 -19.68
N THR A 398 0.76 45.82 -20.38
CA THR A 398 1.02 44.50 -19.81
C THR A 398 2.53 44.28 -19.73
N LEU A 399 3.02 43.95 -18.54
CA LEU A 399 4.34 43.37 -18.31
C LEU A 399 4.23 41.86 -18.40
N THR A 400 5.03 41.23 -19.26
CA THR A 400 5.28 39.78 -19.21
C THR A 400 6.70 39.56 -18.71
N VAL A 401 6.85 38.71 -17.68
CA VAL A 401 8.15 38.20 -17.25
C VAL A 401 8.31 36.73 -17.63
N SER A 402 9.51 36.33 -18.02
CA SER A 402 9.81 34.93 -18.35
C SER A 402 11.12 34.52 -17.72
N ASP A 403 11.14 33.34 -17.11
CA ASP A 403 12.33 32.74 -16.51
C ASP A 403 13.29 32.18 -17.58
N ASP A 404 14.44 31.67 -17.15
CA ASP A 404 15.47 31.06 -18.01
C ASP A 404 15.15 29.61 -18.43
N GLN A 405 14.04 29.05 -17.93
CA GLN A 405 13.55 27.69 -18.21
C GLN A 405 12.29 27.70 -19.12
N GLY A 406 11.80 28.88 -19.48
CA GLY A 406 10.73 29.12 -20.46
C GLY A 406 9.33 29.30 -19.86
N ALA A 407 9.15 29.35 -18.54
CA ALA A 407 7.86 29.69 -17.94
C ALA A 407 7.69 31.21 -17.82
N SER A 408 6.43 31.65 -17.72
CA SER A 408 6.10 33.08 -17.78
C SER A 408 4.83 33.43 -17.01
N ASP A 409 4.78 34.68 -16.58
CA ASP A 409 3.64 35.31 -15.91
C ASP A 409 3.46 36.76 -16.40
N SER A 410 2.30 37.38 -16.15
CA SER A 410 2.01 38.73 -16.62
C SER A 410 1.16 39.57 -15.68
N ALA A 411 1.44 40.87 -15.62
CA ALA A 411 0.72 41.87 -14.83
C ALA A 411 0.36 43.10 -15.67
N VAL A 412 -0.67 43.85 -15.28
CA VAL A 412 -1.18 45.04 -16.00
C VAL A 412 -1.01 46.30 -15.15
N VAL A 413 -0.76 47.43 -15.81
CA VAL A 413 -0.79 48.77 -15.21
C VAL A 413 -1.51 49.75 -16.14
N SER A 414 -2.35 50.61 -15.56
CA SER A 414 -3.11 51.65 -16.25
C SER A 414 -2.48 53.03 -16.07
N VAL A 415 -2.53 53.84 -17.13
CA VAL A 415 -2.02 55.21 -17.14
C VAL A 415 -3.09 56.16 -17.67
N LEU A 416 -3.66 56.96 -16.77
CA LEU A 416 -4.65 57.97 -17.07
C LEU A 416 -3.99 59.30 -17.45
N VAL A 417 -4.17 59.75 -18.68
CA VAL A 417 -3.62 61.03 -19.17
C VAL A 417 -4.68 62.13 -19.08
N LYS A 418 -4.54 63.02 -18.11
CA LYS A 418 -5.53 64.05 -17.76
C LYS A 418 -5.22 65.41 -18.38
N VAL A 419 -6.11 65.93 -19.24
CA VAL A 419 -5.96 67.26 -19.87
C VAL A 419 -6.38 68.38 -18.88
N GLU A 420 -5.50 69.37 -18.64
CA GLU A 420 -5.83 70.52 -17.78
C GLU A 420 -6.75 71.52 -18.51
N GLY A 421 -7.93 71.79 -17.94
CA GLY A 421 -8.84 72.83 -18.43
C GLY A 421 -10.33 72.46 -18.51
N ASP A 422 -10.70 71.23 -18.15
CA ASP A 422 -12.11 70.83 -18.07
C ASP A 422 -12.73 71.31 -16.74
N THR A 423 -13.39 72.45 -16.78
CA THR A 423 -14.30 72.91 -15.72
C THR A 423 -15.73 72.94 -16.25
N GLY A 424 -16.38 71.78 -16.29
CA GLY A 424 -17.81 71.67 -15.99
C GLY A 424 -18.73 71.15 -17.10
N GLY A 425 -18.81 69.83 -17.21
CA GLY A 425 -20.04 69.06 -17.03
C GLY A 425 -19.64 67.82 -16.24
N GLU A 426 -20.48 67.32 -15.34
CA GLU A 426 -20.23 66.05 -14.64
C GLU A 426 -20.23 64.92 -15.69
N SER A 427 -19.08 64.71 -16.33
CA SER A 427 -18.81 63.55 -17.15
C SER A 427 -18.30 62.49 -16.20
N ASN A 428 -19.12 61.47 -16.01
CA ASN A 428 -18.83 60.31 -15.19
C ASN A 428 -17.43 59.75 -15.53
N GLN A 429 -16.58 59.64 -14.51
CA GLN A 429 -15.24 59.08 -14.54
C GLN A 429 -15.33 57.60 -14.17
N PRO A 430 -14.53 56.71 -14.78
CA PRO A 430 -14.57 55.31 -14.41
C PRO A 430 -14.12 55.14 -12.95
N PRO A 431 -14.69 54.16 -12.24
CA PRO A 431 -14.23 53.83 -10.90
C PRO A 431 -12.83 53.19 -10.95
N VAL A 432 -12.15 53.11 -9.81
CA VAL A 432 -10.84 52.47 -9.66
C VAL A 432 -10.99 51.23 -8.80
N ALA A 433 -10.77 50.06 -9.38
CA ALA A 433 -10.81 48.77 -8.71
C ALA A 433 -9.55 48.55 -7.88
N ASP A 434 -9.72 48.02 -6.67
CA ASP A 434 -8.65 47.54 -5.81
C ASP A 434 -9.15 46.24 -5.18
N ALA A 435 -8.57 45.12 -5.55
CA ALA A 435 -8.90 43.77 -5.09
C ALA A 435 -8.16 43.37 -3.79
N GLY A 436 -7.33 44.27 -3.26
CA GLY A 436 -6.47 44.04 -2.11
C GLY A 436 -5.20 43.25 -2.46
N ALA A 437 -4.35 43.06 -1.45
CA ALA A 437 -3.10 42.33 -1.60
C ALA A 437 -3.32 40.81 -1.66
N ASP A 438 -2.42 40.12 -2.36
CA ASP A 438 -2.32 38.67 -2.37
C ASP A 438 -2.20 38.08 -0.95
N GLN A 439 -2.76 36.89 -0.76
CA GLN A 439 -2.84 36.26 0.56
C GLN A 439 -2.24 34.85 0.55
N ASN A 440 -1.55 34.50 1.64
CA ASN A 440 -1.07 33.14 1.89
C ASN A 440 -1.85 32.56 3.07
N VAL A 441 -2.49 31.42 2.85
CA VAL A 441 -3.37 30.77 3.83
C VAL A 441 -3.11 29.26 3.88
N GLU A 442 -3.50 28.60 4.97
CA GLU A 442 -3.45 27.14 5.10
C GLU A 442 -4.77 26.51 4.63
N SER A 443 -4.74 25.25 4.16
CA SER A 443 -5.93 24.46 3.83
C SER A 443 -7.01 24.56 4.91
N GLY A 444 -8.27 24.75 4.48
CA GLY A 444 -9.42 24.90 5.38
C GLY A 444 -9.54 26.25 6.09
N SER A 445 -8.62 27.20 5.87
CA SER A 445 -8.74 28.57 6.39
C SER A 445 -9.89 29.32 5.72
N VAL A 446 -10.61 30.15 6.48
CA VAL A 446 -11.57 31.12 5.90
C VAL A 446 -10.80 32.30 5.34
N VAL A 447 -10.91 32.52 4.03
CA VAL A 447 -10.29 33.61 3.28
C VAL A 447 -11.32 34.73 3.09
N SER A 448 -10.90 35.97 3.35
CA SER A 448 -11.71 37.17 3.08
C SER A 448 -11.01 37.98 1.99
N LEU A 449 -11.68 38.19 0.86
CA LEU A 449 -11.23 39.15 -0.15
C LEU A 449 -11.67 40.56 0.29
N ASP A 450 -10.92 41.61 -0.06
CA ASP A 450 -11.22 42.97 0.39
C ASP A 450 -11.08 43.99 -0.75
N GLY A 451 -12.22 44.29 -1.37
CA GLY A 451 -12.36 45.32 -2.39
C GLY A 451 -12.70 46.71 -1.85
N SER A 452 -12.72 46.91 -0.52
CA SER A 452 -13.26 48.14 0.09
C SER A 452 -12.42 49.40 -0.15
N ALA A 453 -11.19 49.24 -0.65
CA ALA A 453 -10.33 50.34 -1.08
C ALA A 453 -10.68 50.88 -2.47
N SER A 454 -11.54 50.18 -3.22
CA SER A 454 -12.10 50.65 -4.49
C SER A 454 -12.79 52.00 -4.31
N SER A 455 -12.64 52.91 -5.29
CA SER A 455 -13.17 54.27 -5.17
C SER A 455 -13.61 54.84 -6.50
N ASP A 456 -14.61 55.73 -6.44
CA ASP A 456 -15.03 56.53 -7.58
C ASP A 456 -14.54 57.99 -7.43
N PRO A 457 -13.87 58.58 -8.43
CA PRO A 457 -13.54 60.00 -8.45
C PRO A 457 -14.77 60.92 -8.32
N ASP A 458 -15.95 60.46 -8.73
CA ASP A 458 -17.23 61.14 -8.66
C ASP A 458 -17.97 60.73 -7.38
N ALA A 459 -17.81 61.57 -6.35
CA ALA A 459 -18.17 61.26 -4.96
C ALA A 459 -19.68 61.00 -4.69
N SER A 460 -20.55 61.01 -5.70
CA SER A 460 -21.98 60.73 -5.59
C SER A 460 -22.40 59.34 -6.09
N ASP A 461 -21.52 58.60 -6.78
CA ASP A 461 -21.90 57.36 -7.45
C ASP A 461 -21.78 56.13 -6.54
N GLU A 462 -22.76 55.22 -6.69
CA GLU A 462 -22.83 54.00 -5.90
C GLU A 462 -22.13 52.87 -6.66
N LEU A 463 -21.08 52.31 -6.07
CA LEU A 463 -20.32 51.22 -6.67
C LEU A 463 -21.02 49.87 -6.47
N SER A 464 -21.14 49.12 -7.57
CA SER A 464 -21.48 47.71 -7.58
C SER A 464 -20.21 46.85 -7.68
N TYR A 465 -20.20 45.70 -7.00
CA TYR A 465 -19.05 44.78 -6.94
C TYR A 465 -19.43 43.44 -7.56
N SER A 466 -18.51 42.81 -8.27
CA SER A 466 -18.67 41.48 -8.84
C SER A 466 -17.34 40.76 -8.84
N TRP A 467 -17.20 39.75 -7.97
CA TRP A 467 -16.02 38.91 -7.92
C TRP A 467 -16.20 37.68 -8.81
N SER A 468 -15.15 37.25 -9.50
CA SER A 468 -15.13 35.98 -10.25
C SER A 468 -13.80 35.29 -10.08
N GLN A 469 -13.82 33.96 -9.97
CA GLN A 469 -12.60 33.17 -10.01
C GLN A 469 -12.22 32.88 -11.47
N ASP A 470 -10.96 33.11 -11.84
CA ASP A 470 -10.43 32.91 -13.19
C ASP A 470 -9.28 31.88 -13.26
N GLY A 471 -8.81 31.37 -12.11
CA GLY A 471 -7.81 30.31 -12.02
C GLY A 471 -7.85 29.49 -10.73
N GLY A 472 -7.36 28.25 -10.80
CA GLY A 472 -7.26 27.30 -9.68
C GLY A 472 -8.52 26.44 -9.43
N PRO A 473 -8.49 25.56 -8.42
CA PRO A 473 -9.67 24.79 -7.98
C PRO A 473 -10.88 25.67 -7.65
N VAL A 474 -12.05 25.34 -8.19
CA VAL A 474 -13.26 26.16 -8.04
C VAL A 474 -13.72 26.19 -6.59
N VAL A 475 -13.85 27.39 -6.01
CA VAL A 475 -14.41 27.61 -4.68
C VAL A 475 -15.77 28.31 -4.75
N THR A 476 -16.60 28.13 -3.72
CA THR A 476 -17.87 28.87 -3.58
C THR A 476 -17.64 30.14 -2.78
N LEU A 477 -17.87 31.30 -3.38
CA LEU A 477 -17.78 32.61 -2.72
C LEU A 477 -19.09 32.94 -2.01
N ASP A 478 -19.03 33.21 -0.71
CA ASP A 478 -20.10 33.82 0.06
C ASP A 478 -20.15 35.32 -0.21
N ASN A 479 -21.34 35.84 -0.53
CA ASN A 479 -21.58 37.26 -0.86
C ASN A 479 -20.69 37.81 -1.98
N GLN A 480 -20.54 37.05 -3.07
CA GLN A 480 -19.72 37.35 -4.26
C GLN A 480 -19.89 38.76 -4.88
N ASN A 481 -21.01 39.45 -4.64
CA ASN A 481 -21.26 40.80 -5.16
C ASN A 481 -21.13 41.89 -4.09
N SER A 482 -20.38 41.63 -3.02
CA SER A 482 -20.08 42.59 -1.95
C SER A 482 -18.63 43.07 -2.04
N ALA A 483 -18.33 44.15 -1.34
CA ALA A 483 -16.95 44.65 -1.23
C ALA A 483 -16.03 43.65 -0.50
N GLN A 484 -16.56 42.75 0.32
CA GLN A 484 -15.76 41.79 1.11
C GLN A 484 -16.40 40.40 1.10
N PRO A 485 -16.30 39.63 -0.01
CA PRO A 485 -16.75 38.25 -0.04
C PRO A 485 -15.76 37.34 0.71
N SER A 486 -16.21 36.14 1.07
CA SER A 486 -15.35 35.15 1.72
C SER A 486 -15.54 33.75 1.13
N PHE A 487 -14.56 32.87 1.33
CA PHE A 487 -14.66 31.45 1.03
C PHE A 487 -13.81 30.64 2.00
N THR A 488 -13.97 29.31 1.99
CA THR A 488 -13.08 28.40 2.72
C THR A 488 -12.07 27.82 1.74
N ALA A 489 -10.77 27.97 2.05
CA ALA A 489 -9.70 27.44 1.22
C ALA A 489 -9.86 25.91 1.05
N PRO A 490 -9.75 25.37 -0.18
CA PRO A 490 -9.86 23.95 -0.43
C PRO A 490 -8.74 23.18 0.28
N ASP A 491 -8.95 21.89 0.49
CA ASP A 491 -7.88 21.02 0.92
C ASP A 491 -6.96 20.69 -0.27
N VAL A 492 -5.65 20.76 -0.04
CA VAL A 492 -4.62 20.63 -1.07
C VAL A 492 -3.42 19.89 -0.51
N ASP A 493 -2.90 18.94 -1.27
CA ASP A 493 -1.71 18.14 -0.92
C ASP A 493 -0.41 18.89 -1.23
N ASP A 494 -0.48 19.85 -2.16
CA ASP A 494 0.62 20.71 -2.60
C ASP A 494 0.21 22.19 -2.57
N VAL A 495 1.20 23.10 -2.53
CA VAL A 495 0.94 24.55 -2.60
C VAL A 495 0.18 24.90 -3.88
N THR A 496 -1.02 25.47 -3.73
CA THR A 496 -1.97 25.69 -4.82
C THR A 496 -2.45 27.13 -4.86
N ALA A 497 -2.41 27.77 -6.03
CA ALA A 497 -2.88 29.15 -6.24
C ALA A 497 -4.34 29.21 -6.74
N LEU A 498 -5.11 30.14 -6.17
CA LEU A 498 -6.47 30.52 -6.60
C LEU A 498 -6.45 31.98 -7.05
N ASN A 499 -6.94 32.26 -8.27
CA ASN A 499 -6.94 33.62 -8.82
C ASN A 499 -8.38 34.16 -8.90
N PHE A 500 -8.56 35.40 -8.44
CA PHE A 500 -9.84 36.10 -8.45
C PHE A 500 -9.71 37.46 -9.13
N ILE A 501 -10.77 37.85 -9.83
CA ILE A 501 -10.95 39.17 -10.44
C ILE A 501 -12.12 39.86 -9.75
N LEU A 502 -11.90 41.06 -9.21
CA LEU A 502 -12.91 42.03 -8.84
C LEU A 502 -13.25 42.89 -10.06
N VAL A 503 -14.54 43.04 -10.35
CA VAL A 503 -15.06 44.07 -11.26
C VAL A 503 -15.95 45.02 -10.47
N ILE A 504 -15.71 46.32 -10.58
CA ILE A 504 -16.59 47.35 -10.01
C ILE A 504 -17.22 48.22 -11.11
N SER A 505 -18.42 48.74 -10.85
CA SER A 505 -19.12 49.63 -11.79
C SER A 505 -19.99 50.67 -11.06
N ASP A 506 -20.00 51.89 -11.60
CA ASP A 506 -20.83 53.04 -11.20
C ASP A 506 -22.18 53.11 -11.96
N ALA A 507 -22.54 52.03 -12.68
CA ALA A 507 -23.67 51.89 -13.61
C ALA A 507 -23.52 52.49 -15.02
N GLU A 508 -22.46 53.25 -15.31
CA GLU A 508 -22.13 53.74 -16.65
C GLU A 508 -20.79 53.19 -17.18
N LEU A 509 -19.79 53.08 -16.31
CA LEU A 509 -18.42 52.62 -16.55
C LEU A 509 -18.03 51.53 -15.54
N SER A 510 -16.93 50.83 -15.82
CA SER A 510 -16.42 49.75 -14.99
C SER A 510 -14.91 49.64 -15.04
N ASP A 511 -14.34 49.13 -13.96
CA ASP A 511 -12.91 48.79 -13.85
C ASP A 511 -12.74 47.43 -13.16
N SER A 512 -11.56 46.83 -13.27
CA SER A 512 -11.30 45.50 -12.71
C SER A 512 -9.88 45.34 -12.18
N ASP A 513 -9.75 44.59 -11.09
CA ASP A 513 -8.46 44.28 -10.46
C ASP A 513 -8.41 42.80 -10.01
N GLY A 514 -7.21 42.23 -9.91
CA GLY A 514 -6.98 40.81 -9.61
C GLY A 514 -6.27 40.58 -8.28
N VAL A 515 -6.53 39.44 -7.65
CA VAL A 515 -5.85 38.99 -6.42
C VAL A 515 -5.61 37.49 -6.45
N THR A 516 -4.43 37.06 -5.98
CA THR A 516 -4.04 35.65 -5.86
C THR A 516 -4.03 35.19 -4.40
N ILE A 517 -4.62 34.03 -4.16
CA ILE A 517 -4.64 33.35 -2.87
C ILE A 517 -3.81 32.07 -2.98
N THR A 518 -2.69 32.02 -2.27
CA THR A 518 -1.82 30.85 -2.18
C THR A 518 -2.24 29.98 -1.00
N VAL A 519 -2.76 28.79 -1.28
CA VAL A 519 -3.15 27.80 -0.28
C VAL A 519 -1.98 26.85 -0.05
N THR A 520 -1.54 26.75 1.19
CA THR A 520 -0.50 25.82 1.63
C THR A 520 -1.15 24.62 2.32
N PRO A 521 -0.63 23.39 2.12
CA PRO A 521 -1.11 22.22 2.84
C PRO A 521 -1.04 22.44 4.35
N LYS A 522 -2.05 21.95 5.08
CA LYS A 522 -2.06 22.05 6.54
C LYS A 522 -0.92 21.21 7.13
N PRO A 523 -0.07 21.74 8.04
CA PRO A 523 0.95 20.94 8.70
C PRO A 523 0.29 19.90 9.62
N GLU A 524 0.65 18.62 9.44
CA GLU A 524 0.27 17.55 10.37
C GLU A 524 0.88 17.82 11.76
N THR A 525 0.05 18.29 12.69
CA THR A 525 0.50 18.61 14.06
C THR A 525 0.28 17.44 15.00
N PHE A 526 1.22 16.50 15.00
CA PHE A 526 1.35 15.54 16.10
C PHE A 526 1.92 16.25 17.33
N SER A 527 1.07 16.55 18.31
CA SER A 527 1.51 16.99 19.64
C SER A 527 2.09 15.80 20.40
N ALA A 528 3.38 15.51 20.17
CA ALA A 528 4.10 14.48 20.90
C ALA A 528 4.25 14.84 22.39
N CYS A 529 3.87 13.90 23.25
CA CYS A 529 4.06 13.96 24.70
C CYS A 529 5.50 14.36 25.08
N GLN A 530 5.66 15.39 25.91
CA GLN A 530 6.97 15.81 26.42
C GLN A 530 7.47 14.88 27.55
N PRO A 531 8.78 14.54 27.59
CA PRO A 531 9.27 13.34 28.30
C PRO A 531 9.60 13.55 29.80
N SER A 532 9.06 14.58 30.46
CA SER A 532 9.56 14.98 31.79
C SER A 532 8.70 14.61 33.00
N SER A 533 7.58 13.90 32.85
CA SER A 533 6.88 13.28 33.97
C SER A 533 6.06 12.06 33.53
N PHE A 534 6.68 10.88 33.56
CA PHE A 534 5.99 9.62 33.25
C PHE A 534 5.14 9.18 34.45
N ASP A 535 3.90 9.65 34.47
CA ASP A 535 2.81 8.99 35.20
C ASP A 535 1.87 8.39 34.15
N ALA A 536 1.98 7.07 33.95
CA ALA A 536 1.15 6.32 33.00
C ALA A 536 -0.35 6.49 33.27
N GLN A 537 -0.73 6.77 34.51
CA GLN A 537 -2.10 7.03 34.89
C GLN A 537 -2.57 8.40 34.41
N SER A 538 -1.70 9.40 34.38
CA SER A 538 -2.02 10.74 33.89
C SER A 538 -2.11 10.79 32.37
N CYS A 539 -1.21 10.09 31.65
CA CYS A 539 -1.30 9.93 30.19
C CYS A 539 -2.55 9.15 29.75
N GLY A 540 -2.88 8.06 30.45
CA GLY A 540 -4.09 7.29 30.17
C GLY A 540 -5.36 8.09 30.45
N ASN A 541 -5.37 8.91 31.50
CA ASN A 541 -6.51 9.77 31.82
C ASN A 541 -6.67 10.92 30.82
N ASP A 542 -5.58 11.53 30.32
CA ASP A 542 -5.65 12.56 29.29
C ASP A 542 -6.11 12.01 27.93
N PHE A 543 -5.68 10.79 27.57
CA PHE A 543 -6.16 10.05 26.40
C PHE A 543 -7.65 9.68 26.50
N CYS A 544 -8.11 9.21 27.67
CA CYS A 544 -9.54 8.98 27.91
C CYS A 544 -10.33 10.31 27.97
N ALA A 545 -9.70 11.43 28.32
CA ALA A 545 -10.32 12.75 28.34
C ALA A 545 -10.42 13.41 26.95
N SER A 546 -9.50 13.13 26.01
CA SER A 546 -9.65 13.58 24.62
C SER A 546 -10.79 12.86 23.89
N LEU A 547 -11.10 11.63 24.29
CA LEU A 547 -12.29 10.87 23.86
C LEU A 547 -13.61 11.39 24.50
N ALA A 548 -13.55 12.37 25.41
CA ALA A 548 -14.74 12.88 26.10
C ALA A 548 -15.73 13.63 25.19
N ALA A 549 -15.38 13.91 23.93
CA ALA A 549 -16.34 14.40 22.94
C ALA A 549 -17.34 13.30 22.49
N GLU A 550 -17.04 12.01 22.71
CA GLU A 550 -17.77 10.87 22.13
C GLU A 550 -18.41 9.93 23.16
N GLY A 551 -18.41 10.28 24.45
CA GLY A 551 -19.31 9.65 25.44
C GLY A 551 -18.84 8.33 26.08
N VAL A 552 -17.56 7.94 25.96
CA VAL A 552 -17.06 6.65 26.48
C VAL A 552 -16.13 6.84 27.69
N THR A 553 -16.66 7.27 28.84
CA THR A 553 -15.82 7.62 30.01
C THR A 553 -15.67 6.51 31.06
N GLU A 554 -16.68 5.67 31.30
CA GLU A 554 -16.64 4.70 32.40
C GLU A 554 -15.85 3.41 32.10
N GLN A 555 -15.75 3.03 30.83
CA GLN A 555 -15.08 1.79 30.39
C GLN A 555 -13.56 1.99 30.18
N CYS A 556 -13.16 3.17 29.71
CA CYS A 556 -11.75 3.54 29.51
C CYS A 556 -10.99 3.64 30.84
N ALA A 557 -11.61 4.23 31.87
CA ALA A 557 -11.01 4.33 33.21
C ALA A 557 -10.85 2.97 33.92
N ALA A 558 -11.77 2.03 33.69
CA ALA A 558 -11.69 0.66 34.22
C ALA A 558 -10.58 -0.15 33.53
N PHE A 559 -10.47 -0.02 32.20
CA PHE A 559 -9.43 -0.65 31.39
C PHE A 559 -8.01 -0.20 31.80
N VAL A 560 -7.79 1.09 32.04
CA VAL A 560 -6.50 1.62 32.55
C VAL A 560 -6.21 1.13 33.97
N GLY A 561 -7.24 1.00 34.82
CA GLY A 561 -7.10 0.46 36.18
C GLY A 561 -6.67 -1.00 36.25
N ASP A 562 -7.12 -1.83 35.31
CA ASP A 562 -6.80 -3.27 35.28
C ASP A 562 -5.39 -3.55 34.75
N ILE A 563 -4.86 -2.69 33.87
CA ILE A 563 -3.47 -2.78 33.36
C ILE A 563 -2.45 -2.52 34.47
N VAL A 564 -2.72 -1.56 35.37
CA VAL A 564 -1.77 -1.15 36.43
C VAL A 564 -1.67 -2.16 37.58
N ASN A 565 -2.67 -3.03 37.76
CA ASN A 565 -2.74 -3.98 38.87
C ASN A 565 -2.18 -5.38 38.58
N ASN A 566 -1.78 -5.68 37.33
CA ASN A 566 -1.21 -6.97 36.96
C ASN A 566 0.31 -6.98 37.21
N GLU A 567 0.87 -8.09 37.73
CA GLU A 567 2.26 -8.22 38.24
C GLU A 567 3.38 -8.04 37.17
N ASN A 568 3.04 -7.51 36.00
CA ASN A 568 3.92 -7.33 34.83
C ASN A 568 4.60 -5.95 34.75
N LEU A 569 4.79 -5.26 35.89
CA LEU A 569 5.51 -3.98 35.92
C LEU A 569 6.97 -4.10 35.41
N ALA A 570 7.57 -5.29 35.52
CA ALA A 570 8.90 -5.57 34.96
C ALA A 570 8.87 -5.80 33.44
N ALA A 571 7.79 -6.34 32.88
CA ALA A 571 7.64 -6.57 31.44
C ALA A 571 7.25 -5.29 30.68
N LEU A 572 6.50 -4.39 31.33
CA LEU A 572 6.23 -3.04 30.81
C LEU A 572 7.49 -2.15 30.73
N GLN A 573 8.50 -2.40 31.57
CA GLN A 573 9.79 -1.71 31.49
C GLN A 573 10.61 -2.15 30.27
N ASP A 574 10.43 -3.38 29.78
CA ASP A 574 11.04 -3.87 28.53
C ASP A 574 10.28 -3.37 27.29
N CYS A 575 8.96 -3.21 27.34
CA CYS A 575 8.12 -2.57 26.29
C CYS A 575 8.56 -1.13 25.97
N ALA A 576 9.13 -0.41 26.95
CA ALA A 576 9.59 0.98 26.79
C ALA A 576 10.97 1.09 26.13
N ALA A 577 11.67 -0.03 25.90
CA ALA A 577 13.00 -0.06 25.29
C ALA A 577 12.98 -0.45 23.80
N ASP A 578 11.91 -1.10 23.32
CA ASP A 578 11.80 -1.65 21.97
C ASP A 578 10.32 -1.74 21.51
N ALA A 579 9.98 -1.03 20.43
CA ALA A 579 8.64 -1.00 19.85
C ALA A 579 8.20 -2.35 19.26
N LEU A 580 9.15 -3.16 18.77
CA LEU A 580 8.89 -4.47 18.15
C LEU A 580 8.52 -5.51 19.21
N ALA A 581 9.17 -5.45 20.38
CA ALA A 581 8.84 -6.29 21.52
C ALA A 581 7.44 -5.98 22.09
N CYS A 582 7.01 -4.72 22.00
CA CYS A 582 5.71 -4.28 22.48
C CYS A 582 4.55 -4.72 21.56
N ALA A 583 4.76 -4.68 20.24
CA ALA A 583 3.82 -5.21 19.25
C ALA A 583 3.64 -6.74 19.38
N ALA A 584 4.73 -7.49 19.55
CA ALA A 584 4.68 -8.94 19.72
C ALA A 584 3.98 -9.37 21.02
N PHE A 585 4.16 -8.61 22.12
CA PHE A 585 3.51 -8.90 23.40
C PHE A 585 1.99 -8.64 23.37
N LEU A 586 1.55 -7.55 22.75
CA LEU A 586 0.12 -7.22 22.59
C LEU A 586 -0.59 -8.21 21.66
N GLN A 587 0.05 -8.62 20.56
CA GLN A 587 -0.45 -9.67 19.67
C GLN A 587 -0.64 -11.01 20.38
N GLY A 588 0.33 -11.43 21.20
CA GLY A 588 0.25 -12.67 21.97
C GLY A 588 -0.85 -12.65 23.05
N ALA A 589 -1.01 -11.54 23.77
CA ALA A 589 -2.01 -11.40 24.82
C ALA A 589 -3.46 -11.37 24.29
N LEU A 590 -3.67 -10.73 23.12
CA LEU A 590 -4.99 -10.66 22.47
C LEU A 590 -5.40 -12.00 21.84
N PHE A 591 -4.43 -12.75 21.29
CA PHE A 591 -4.66 -14.09 20.75
C PHE A 591 -5.08 -15.10 21.82
N GLU A 592 -4.40 -15.13 22.98
CA GLU A 592 -4.77 -16.03 24.09
C GLU A 592 -6.15 -15.69 24.69
N GLN A 593 -6.54 -14.41 24.76
CA GLN A 593 -7.86 -14.00 25.24
C GLN A 593 -8.98 -14.34 24.23
N CYS A 594 -8.73 -14.20 22.92
CA CYS A 594 -9.66 -14.64 21.84
C CYS A 594 -9.97 -16.14 21.96
N GLN A 595 -8.94 -16.97 22.17
CA GLN A 595 -9.10 -18.41 22.37
C GLN A 595 -9.81 -18.77 23.67
N SER A 596 -9.54 -18.05 24.76
CA SER A 596 -10.23 -18.28 26.03
C SER A 596 -11.72 -17.94 25.97
N TYR A 597 -12.13 -17.00 25.12
CA TYR A 597 -13.51 -16.53 25.02
C TYR A 597 -14.36 -17.38 24.05
N LEU A 598 -13.74 -17.91 22.98
CA LEU A 598 -14.42 -18.69 21.94
C LEU A 598 -14.24 -20.22 22.07
N GLY A 599 -13.30 -20.67 22.92
CA GLY A 599 -12.98 -22.07 23.11
C GLY A 599 -12.20 -22.71 21.94
N GLU A 600 -11.73 -23.96 22.11
CA GLU A 600 -10.77 -24.65 21.23
C GLU A 600 -11.17 -24.77 19.74
N ASN A 601 -12.43 -24.50 19.37
CA ASN A 601 -12.91 -24.56 17.98
C ASN A 601 -12.99 -23.18 17.28
N GLY A 602 -12.64 -22.08 17.95
CA GLY A 602 -12.71 -20.72 17.40
C GLY A 602 -11.46 -20.24 16.65
N SER A 603 -10.44 -21.09 16.48
CA SER A 603 -9.11 -20.68 15.98
C SER A 603 -9.11 -20.10 14.57
N GLN A 604 -10.06 -20.50 13.72
CA GLN A 604 -10.19 -19.98 12.35
C GLN A 604 -10.75 -18.55 12.27
N LEU A 605 -11.40 -18.06 13.33
CA LEU A 605 -11.93 -16.69 13.39
C LEU A 605 -10.93 -15.71 14.03
N CYS A 606 -9.92 -16.22 14.74
CA CYS A 606 -8.80 -15.43 15.25
C CYS A 606 -7.60 -15.40 14.27
N ASP A 607 -7.71 -16.06 13.10
CA ASP A 607 -6.65 -16.27 12.09
C ASP A 607 -6.12 -14.97 11.42
N PRO A 608 -6.93 -13.91 11.19
CA PRO A 608 -6.41 -12.64 10.66
C PRO A 608 -5.35 -11.98 11.57
N PHE A 609 -5.39 -12.26 12.88
CA PHE A 609 -4.41 -11.74 13.85
C PHE A 609 -3.15 -12.60 13.93
N ALA A 610 -3.20 -13.85 13.47
CA ALA A 610 -2.08 -14.78 13.45
C ALA A 610 -1.24 -14.70 12.16
N GLN A 611 -1.80 -14.13 11.09
CA GLN A 611 -1.16 -14.09 9.75
C GLN A 611 -0.42 -12.78 9.44
N GLY A 612 -0.20 -11.91 10.43
CA GLY A 612 0.64 -10.73 10.24
C GLY A 612 0.16 -9.85 9.10
N LEU A 613 -1.04 -9.26 9.23
CA LEU A 613 -1.45 -8.15 8.37
C LEU A 613 -0.29 -7.16 8.27
N SER A 614 0.11 -6.83 7.03
CA SER A 614 1.22 -5.91 6.79
C SER A 614 0.93 -4.58 7.48
N ILE A 615 2.01 -3.89 7.86
CA ILE A 615 1.92 -2.57 8.50
C ILE A 615 1.13 -1.59 7.63
N GLU A 616 1.13 -1.77 6.30
CA GLU A 616 0.36 -1.01 5.31
C GLU A 616 -1.15 -1.28 5.35
N VAL A 617 -1.62 -2.48 5.70
CA VAL A 617 -3.07 -2.75 5.85
C VAL A 617 -3.58 -2.19 7.18
N VAL A 618 -2.75 -2.23 8.21
CA VAL A 618 -3.05 -1.59 9.50
C VAL A 618 -2.98 -0.06 9.36
N GLU A 619 -2.06 0.48 8.55
CA GLU A 619 -1.99 1.90 8.19
C GLU A 619 -3.12 2.33 7.23
N CYS A 620 -3.57 1.51 6.26
CA CYS A 620 -4.72 1.83 5.37
C CYS A 620 -6.06 1.80 6.12
N LEU A 621 -6.21 0.92 7.11
CA LEU A 621 -7.42 0.83 7.93
C LEU A 621 -7.44 1.85 9.08
N THR A 622 -6.34 2.55 9.32
CA THR A 622 -6.21 3.59 10.36
C THR A 622 -5.90 4.99 9.83
N SER A 623 -5.76 5.16 8.50
CA SER A 623 -5.64 6.47 7.86
C SER A 623 -7.01 7.08 7.54
N ASP A 624 -7.05 8.40 7.40
CA ASP A 624 -8.29 9.18 7.23
C ASP A 624 -8.92 9.08 5.81
N GLU A 625 -8.36 8.28 4.88
CA GLU A 625 -8.86 8.08 3.51
C GLU A 625 -9.76 6.83 3.35
N ASN A 626 -10.80 6.74 4.16
CA ASN A 626 -11.55 5.50 4.37
C ASN A 626 -12.50 5.08 3.22
N ASP A 627 -12.79 5.94 2.25
CA ASP A 627 -13.85 5.65 1.26
C ASP A 627 -13.37 4.92 -0.01
N ALA A 628 -12.09 5.05 -0.38
CA ALA A 628 -11.54 4.37 -1.56
C ALA A 628 -10.99 2.97 -1.25
N CYS A 629 -10.28 2.80 -0.11
CA CYS A 629 -9.70 1.53 0.33
C CYS A 629 -10.81 0.52 0.75
N LEU A 630 -11.86 1.00 1.44
CA LEU A 630 -13.02 0.17 1.82
C LEU A 630 -13.89 -0.23 0.62
N ALA A 631 -14.07 0.66 -0.36
CA ALA A 631 -14.81 0.35 -1.58
C ALA A 631 -14.09 -0.69 -2.44
N GLN A 632 -12.75 -0.63 -2.51
CA GLN A 632 -11.92 -1.62 -3.20
C GLN A 632 -11.93 -2.97 -2.45
N PHE A 633 -11.78 -2.96 -1.13
CA PHE A 633 -11.87 -4.17 -0.31
C PHE A 633 -13.25 -4.85 -0.41
N LEU A 634 -14.34 -4.07 -0.42
CA LEU A 634 -15.70 -4.59 -0.60
C LEU A 634 -16.00 -5.02 -2.04
N SER A 635 -15.39 -4.41 -3.06
CA SER A 635 -15.50 -4.86 -4.45
C SER A 635 -14.73 -6.15 -4.71
N ASP A 636 -13.59 -6.32 -4.05
CA ASP A 636 -12.71 -7.47 -4.24
C ASP A 636 -13.21 -8.73 -3.50
N ASN A 637 -14.15 -8.56 -2.55
CA ASN A 637 -14.74 -9.65 -1.75
C ASN A 637 -16.24 -9.90 -1.99
N ASP A 638 -16.84 -9.25 -3.00
CA ASP A 638 -18.19 -9.49 -3.55
C ASP A 638 -19.33 -9.70 -2.52
N VAL A 639 -19.41 -8.82 -1.52
CA VAL A 639 -20.36 -8.94 -0.39
C VAL A 639 -21.78 -8.44 -0.74
N ALA A 640 -22.06 -8.09 -2.00
CA ALA A 640 -23.30 -7.41 -2.41
C ALA A 640 -24.53 -8.33 -2.66
N ALA A 641 -24.41 -9.65 -2.52
CA ALA A 641 -25.43 -10.59 -3.02
C ALA A 641 -26.48 -11.11 -2.00
N CYS A 642 -26.51 -10.63 -0.76
CA CYS A 642 -27.47 -11.13 0.25
C CYS A 642 -28.62 -10.15 0.51
N SER A 643 -29.81 -10.43 -0.06
CA SER A 643 -31.06 -9.73 0.26
C SER A 643 -31.81 -10.40 1.44
N PRO A 644 -32.43 -9.64 2.36
CA PRO A 644 -33.10 -10.19 3.54
C PRO A 644 -34.34 -11.07 3.27
N ASP A 645 -34.86 -11.11 2.05
CA ASP A 645 -36.16 -11.73 1.72
C ASP A 645 -36.06 -13.09 0.98
N ALA A 646 -34.93 -13.80 1.06
CA ALA A 646 -34.76 -15.08 0.35
C ALA A 646 -35.63 -16.23 0.94
N LEU A 647 -36.42 -16.88 0.07
CA LEU A 647 -37.36 -17.97 0.40
C LEU A 647 -36.67 -19.33 0.72
N PRO A 648 -37.39 -20.31 1.33
CA PRO A 648 -36.82 -21.54 1.92
C PRO A 648 -36.10 -22.51 0.98
N ASP A 649 -36.21 -22.34 -0.33
CA ASP A 649 -35.58 -23.20 -1.33
C ASP A 649 -34.33 -22.54 -1.98
N SER A 650 -33.81 -21.46 -1.39
CA SER A 650 -32.53 -20.83 -1.77
C SER A 650 -31.33 -21.46 -1.03
N PRO A 651 -30.15 -21.60 -1.65
CA PRO A 651 -28.94 -22.17 -1.04
C PRO A 651 -28.45 -21.44 0.24
N CYS A 652 -29.00 -20.27 0.56
CA CYS A 652 -28.66 -19.51 1.77
C CYS A 652 -29.48 -19.90 3.03
N TRP A 653 -30.49 -20.77 2.92
CA TRP A 653 -31.35 -21.14 4.06
C TRP A 653 -30.64 -21.84 5.25
N PRO A 654 -29.55 -22.62 5.08
CA PRO A 654 -28.89 -23.27 6.23
C PRO A 654 -28.16 -22.29 7.17
N PHE A 655 -27.82 -21.09 6.71
CA PHE A 655 -27.05 -20.10 7.49
C PHE A 655 -27.94 -19.12 8.27
N ALA A 656 -29.23 -19.02 7.95
CA ALA A 656 -30.13 -18.04 8.56
C ALA A 656 -30.60 -18.42 9.98
N THR A 657 -30.48 -19.68 10.41
CA THR A 657 -31.02 -20.12 11.71
C THR A 657 -30.04 -20.15 12.87
N GLU A 658 -28.72 -20.13 12.63
CA GLU A 658 -27.72 -20.15 13.72
C GLU A 658 -26.95 -18.82 13.90
N ALA A 659 -26.90 -17.94 12.88
CA ALA A 659 -26.36 -16.58 13.02
C ALA A 659 -27.41 -15.53 13.47
N GLY A 660 -28.71 -15.87 13.37
CA GLY A 660 -29.82 -14.95 13.60
C GLY A 660 -30.00 -14.46 15.05
N GLU A 661 -29.43 -15.13 16.05
CA GLU A 661 -29.49 -14.66 17.44
C GLU A 661 -28.32 -13.74 17.83
N ALA A 662 -27.20 -13.75 17.08
CA ALA A 662 -26.01 -12.94 17.37
C ALA A 662 -25.99 -11.58 16.62
N CYS A 663 -26.61 -11.48 15.45
CA CYS A 663 -26.63 -10.25 14.65
C CYS A 663 -27.85 -9.33 14.91
N LEU A 664 -28.86 -9.79 15.66
CA LEU A 664 -30.06 -9.01 15.93
C LEU A 664 -29.80 -7.70 16.71
N PRO A 665 -28.87 -7.63 17.68
CA PRO A 665 -28.53 -6.37 18.36
C PRO A 665 -27.84 -5.36 17.42
N PHE A 666 -27.07 -5.84 16.46
CA PHE A 666 -26.27 -5.04 15.53
C PHE A 666 -27.12 -4.45 14.40
N GLN A 667 -28.06 -5.23 13.85
CA GLN A 667 -29.03 -4.72 12.87
C GLN A 667 -30.05 -3.75 13.47
N GLN A 668 -30.41 -3.89 14.76
CA GLN A 668 -31.27 -2.91 15.46
C GLN A 668 -30.55 -1.59 15.73
N ALA A 669 -29.22 -1.60 15.88
CA ALA A 669 -28.40 -0.38 15.98
C ALA A 669 -28.31 0.37 14.64
N LEU A 670 -28.20 -0.35 13.52
CA LEU A 670 -28.17 0.24 12.17
C LEU A 670 -29.51 0.84 11.73
N THR A 671 -30.63 0.18 12.01
CA THR A 671 -31.96 0.75 11.72
C THR A 671 -32.33 1.94 12.63
N GLY A 672 -31.78 1.98 13.85
CA GLY A 672 -31.86 3.16 14.72
C GLY A 672 -31.05 4.35 14.20
N ALA A 673 -29.88 4.09 13.61
CA ALA A 673 -29.01 5.10 13.00
C ALA A 673 -29.60 5.67 11.69
N GLU A 674 -30.23 4.84 10.84
CA GLU A 674 -30.96 5.33 9.66
C GLU A 674 -32.20 6.18 10.02
N GLN A 675 -32.92 5.84 11.09
CA GLN A 675 -34.02 6.67 11.59
C GLN A 675 -33.55 7.99 12.22
N ALA A 676 -32.34 8.03 12.79
CA ALA A 676 -31.72 9.24 13.31
C ALA A 676 -31.20 10.16 12.20
N CYS A 677 -30.64 9.61 11.11
CA CYS A 677 -30.19 10.39 9.94
C CYS A 677 -31.35 10.97 9.10
N ASN A 678 -32.56 10.41 9.17
CA ASN A 678 -33.72 10.92 8.44
C ASN A 678 -34.61 11.89 9.26
N ALA A 679 -34.17 12.28 10.47
CA ALA A 679 -34.95 13.10 11.39
C ALA A 679 -34.26 14.41 11.77
N THR A 680 -33.69 15.16 10.83
CA THR A 680 -33.31 16.57 11.03
C THR A 680 -33.29 17.38 9.73
N LEU A 681 -34.48 17.59 9.15
CA LEU A 681 -34.77 18.79 8.34
C LEU A 681 -36.01 19.48 8.92
N PRO A 682 -35.87 20.61 9.65
CA PRO A 682 -37.01 21.40 10.06
C PRO A 682 -37.54 22.17 8.85
N THR A 683 -38.55 21.63 8.17
CA THR A 683 -39.41 22.43 7.29
C THR A 683 -40.43 23.18 8.14
N ALA A 684 -40.07 24.39 8.57
CA ALA A 684 -41.05 25.35 9.08
C ALA A 684 -41.89 25.89 7.91
N PRO A 685 -43.23 25.82 7.94
CA PRO A 685 -44.08 26.35 6.88
C PRO A 685 -44.22 27.88 7.00
N LEU A 686 -44.02 28.58 5.88
CA LEU A 686 -44.44 29.98 5.71
C LEU A 686 -45.98 30.09 5.77
N PRO A 687 -46.53 31.15 6.41
CA PRO A 687 -47.97 31.31 6.56
C PRO A 687 -48.64 31.73 5.24
N THR A 688 -49.71 31.04 4.88
CA THR A 688 -50.59 31.35 3.76
C THR A 688 -51.32 32.68 3.97
N MET A 689 -51.00 33.69 3.17
CA MET A 689 -51.89 34.82 2.92
C MET A 689 -52.95 34.43 1.87
N THR A 690 -54.18 34.28 2.33
CA THR A 690 -55.38 34.31 1.47
C THR A 690 -55.79 35.75 1.21
N VAL A 691 -55.91 36.14 -0.06
CA VAL A 691 -56.81 37.23 -0.50
C VAL A 691 -57.63 36.73 -1.70
N PRO A 692 -58.94 36.98 -1.77
CA PRO A 692 -59.86 36.26 -2.64
C PRO A 692 -60.17 37.00 -3.95
N GLY A 693 -60.39 36.22 -5.01
CA GLY A 693 -61.31 36.51 -6.13
C GLY A 693 -60.99 37.69 -7.04
N MET A 694 -60.49 37.41 -8.24
CA MET A 694 -61.20 37.51 -9.53
C MET A 694 -60.25 37.16 -10.67
#